data_AF-U6MHM9-F1
#
_entry.id   AF-U6MHM9-F1
#
_cell.length_a   1.000
_cell.length_b   1.000
_cell.length_c   1.000
_cell.angle_alpha   90.00
_cell.angle_beta   90.00
_cell.angle_gamma   90.00
#
_symmetry.space_group_name_H-M   'P 1'
#
loop_
_entity.id
_entity.type
_entity.pdbx_description
1 polymer ?
#
loop_
_entity_poly.entity_id
_entity_poly.type
_entity_poly.pdbx_seq_one_letter_code
_entity_poly.pdbx_strand_id
1 'polypeptide(L)'
;MRALYTRTFFRVVIPTEFGEKVAVVGSESQLGNWQVARCHELVTNEDVVPAWFSKKPAMLPLKKKVAYKYVILNDRNEIVRWEEIEGNRELTPTGVEMLVEDDNGFIRSKTSCDLTGDAAPETQEKREDMPQGAADLRERLLSAKEGFAEIDENDSLVVVSLELPLRVVRVATHQNSASEAAAIAAAAAAAGAAAAGTAGAEPSAAAEGAPSSPPTPSAAPEEAGAAGAAAAAASGTPAGGAAGAGAGAVAGAAAAGGGPVPQQRDGSGALVPFLRSSRGRFELRPSKCTLLPSLLHLRGKTKLAVSFFGFPGVFPADAEEEEEIRELLQGFSCYPIFCPEKEMQECFSFCDFVLRPLLHNVLSTEQQQQQQQLSSEQLWGSYLFINKLFASQVTLQMHETDIVWIHDFQLLIAPMYITRRNRTANIGLFLHVPFPSSEIFRCLPYREEILRGMLCADLIGFHFFEYARHFLVTCRRLLGLEFSFRRGGLLAIDFGGRSVFVRVGHVHIMYNNLQQALLDANCSAAAEAIRSRHPGKFIFGSVDRCEPLAGLQLKIAAFERFLECYEYARGEVVLIQYAYPVRSWGRSDAAALASRLQRQVEEVNAKYSALGRGDHIELLIKEVEWHERCSLFTAADCLLDSCIREGLNLNPFEYLCCRNDLRPTAAILSEFTGCSRALASPIRVNPWNCDAMAAAMDAAVSGRETMQVAVGRDQTHLQHNNTLNWAEEFVLDLARARKSADLVYLDTSLVMTAFRNSRHRVFFFDCEGTLAPDQRRLAMMQKNGEELFAAGRPPSGQVQRCLKALLQNPKNTVVILSGRDRSLLEDWFRDVKGIGLCAEHGYYYRLDKLTGDEWGCMCPDADFTWKSVAVELMLQYVKRTQGSFIENKGSALVFQYRDADPDFGQLQAKDLSSHLSELLFGYPVTVVSGKGYVEVKLLGVNKGKAVERILQTLSTLHGDIDFVFCIGDDRSDEDMFAVINSWTSGDGRCLPNRQGPNSSSLITHTGREQRPTSHQLQRGSVSVSSLLGLLSSFLRPWTD
;
A
#
# COMPACT_ATOMS: atom_id res chain seq x y z
N MET A 1 -54.92 13.75 8.53
CA MET A 1 -53.45 13.86 8.70
C MET A 1 -52.89 12.45 8.84
N ARG A 2 -51.82 12.07 8.14
CA ARG A 2 -51.06 10.86 8.49
C ARG A 2 -50.30 11.15 9.78
N ALA A 3 -50.39 10.26 10.78
CA ALA A 3 -49.56 10.38 11.97
C ALA A 3 -48.09 10.21 11.56
N LEU A 4 -47.23 11.14 12.00
CA LEU A 4 -45.79 11.04 11.80
C LEU A 4 -45.21 10.16 12.91
N TYR A 5 -44.26 9.29 12.55
CA TYR A 5 -43.61 8.36 13.46
C TYR A 5 -42.08 8.50 13.35
N THR A 6 -41.39 8.27 14.46
CA THR A 6 -39.93 8.16 14.55
C THR A 6 -39.57 6.69 14.69
N ARG A 7 -38.54 6.24 13.94
CA ARG A 7 -37.94 4.91 14.08
C ARG A 7 -37.12 4.87 15.36
N THR A 8 -37.62 4.24 16.42
CA THR A 8 -36.96 4.23 17.73
C THR A 8 -36.29 2.88 17.98
N PHE A 9 -34.99 2.88 18.19
CA PHE A 9 -34.21 1.72 18.62
C PHE A 9 -33.92 1.83 20.11
N PHE A 10 -33.96 0.71 20.83
CA PHE A 10 -33.57 0.63 22.24
C PHE A 10 -32.26 -0.14 22.40
N ARG A 11 -31.44 0.32 23.35
CA ARG A 11 -30.19 -0.30 23.77
C ARG A 11 -30.09 -0.15 25.29
N VAL A 12 -29.94 -1.24 26.02
CA VAL A 12 -29.98 -1.26 27.49
C VAL A 12 -28.92 -2.23 28.03
N VAL A 13 -28.42 -2.00 29.23
CA VAL A 13 -27.54 -2.95 29.93
C VAL A 13 -28.29 -3.53 31.14
N ILE A 14 -28.66 -4.81 31.06
CA ILE A 14 -29.41 -5.52 32.10
C ILE A 14 -28.75 -6.89 32.32
N PRO A 15 -28.28 -7.22 33.54
CA PRO A 15 -27.75 -8.53 33.86
C PRO A 15 -28.86 -9.58 33.83
N THR A 16 -28.56 -10.68 33.14
CA THR A 16 -29.48 -11.79 32.83
C THR A 16 -28.80 -13.13 33.06
N GLU A 17 -29.55 -14.10 33.56
CA GLU A 17 -29.11 -15.49 33.70
C GLU A 17 -29.28 -16.27 32.37
N PHE A 18 -28.71 -17.47 32.31
CA PHE A 18 -28.76 -18.32 31.10
C PHE A 18 -30.21 -18.77 30.81
N GLY A 19 -30.72 -18.45 29.62
CA GLY A 19 -32.12 -18.69 29.23
C GLY A 19 -33.08 -17.53 29.52
N GLU A 20 -32.58 -16.39 30.03
CA GLU A 20 -33.36 -15.16 30.15
C GLU A 20 -33.26 -14.29 28.87
N LYS A 21 -34.32 -13.51 28.60
CA LYS A 21 -34.43 -12.57 27.48
C LYS A 21 -34.93 -11.21 27.98
N VAL A 22 -34.48 -10.12 27.36
CA VAL A 22 -34.98 -8.77 27.67
C VAL A 22 -35.92 -8.27 26.58
N ALA A 23 -37.02 -7.64 26.97
CA ALA A 23 -37.94 -6.97 26.06
C ALA A 23 -38.40 -5.60 26.60
N VAL A 24 -38.87 -4.74 25.69
CA VAL A 24 -39.43 -3.42 26.01
C VAL A 24 -40.95 -3.49 25.97
N VAL A 25 -41.60 -2.98 27.02
CA VAL A 25 -43.05 -2.90 27.12
C VAL A 25 -43.46 -1.47 27.46
N GLY A 26 -44.52 -0.95 26.85
CA GLY A 26 -44.90 0.45 27.03
C GLY A 26 -46.29 0.83 26.52
N SER A 27 -46.59 2.12 26.58
CA SER A 27 -47.92 2.70 26.37
C SER A 27 -48.39 2.80 24.91
N GLU A 28 -47.55 2.42 23.96
CA GLU A 28 -47.86 2.45 22.52
C GLU A 28 -48.00 1.05 21.95
N SER A 29 -48.73 0.91 20.84
CA SER A 29 -49.08 -0.40 20.26
C SER A 29 -47.87 -1.19 19.76
N GLN A 30 -46.80 -0.50 19.36
CA GLN A 30 -45.51 -1.10 18.97
C GLN A 30 -44.66 -1.56 20.17
N LEU A 31 -45.03 -1.15 21.39
CA LEU A 31 -44.46 -1.63 22.66
C LEU A 31 -45.49 -2.46 23.45
N GLY A 32 -46.52 -2.96 22.77
CA GLY A 32 -47.50 -3.90 23.32
C GLY A 32 -48.65 -3.31 24.15
N ASN A 33 -48.77 -1.99 24.34
CA ASN A 33 -49.78 -1.36 25.22
C ASN A 33 -49.80 -2.00 26.63
N TRP A 34 -48.63 -2.13 27.26
CA TRP A 34 -48.43 -2.83 28.54
C TRP A 34 -48.71 -4.33 28.56
N GLN A 35 -48.91 -4.98 27.40
CA GLN A 35 -49.07 -6.44 27.27
C GLN A 35 -47.76 -7.11 26.86
N VAL A 36 -47.19 -7.93 27.74
CA VAL A 36 -45.91 -8.64 27.52
C VAL A 36 -45.94 -9.56 26.29
N ALA A 37 -47.09 -10.18 25.98
CA ALA A 37 -47.27 -11.01 24.79
C ALA A 37 -47.16 -10.23 23.45
N ARG A 38 -47.03 -8.90 23.50
CA ARG A 38 -46.82 -7.99 22.36
C ARG A 38 -45.64 -7.05 22.60
N CYS A 39 -44.71 -7.44 23.47
CA CYS A 39 -43.51 -6.68 23.76
C CYS A 39 -42.60 -6.51 22.53
N HIS A 40 -41.70 -5.53 22.61
CA HIS A 40 -40.66 -5.32 21.62
C HIS A 40 -39.38 -6.03 22.10
N GLU A 41 -39.14 -7.23 21.59
CA GLU A 41 -38.02 -8.08 21.98
C GLU A 41 -36.65 -7.45 21.63
N LEU A 42 -35.70 -7.56 22.56
CA LEU A 42 -34.29 -7.22 22.34
C LEU A 42 -33.47 -8.49 22.10
N VAL A 43 -32.31 -8.32 21.47
CA VAL A 43 -31.33 -9.39 21.23
C VAL A 43 -30.00 -9.06 21.91
N THR A 44 -29.22 -10.10 22.17
CA THR A 44 -27.84 -10.03 22.66
C THR A 44 -27.03 -11.18 22.03
N ASN A 45 -25.70 -11.15 22.18
CA ASN A 45 -24.76 -12.22 21.80
C ASN A 45 -23.64 -12.30 22.84
N GLU A 46 -22.90 -13.41 22.85
CA GLU A 46 -21.85 -13.70 23.85
C GLU A 46 -20.83 -12.54 23.99
N ASP A 47 -20.53 -11.84 22.89
CA ASP A 47 -19.59 -10.71 22.84
C ASP A 47 -20.06 -9.44 23.54
N VAL A 48 -21.38 -9.28 23.81
CA VAL A 48 -21.96 -8.02 24.32
C VAL A 48 -22.78 -8.15 25.60
N VAL A 49 -23.06 -9.36 26.10
CA VAL A 49 -23.73 -9.56 27.41
C VAL A 49 -22.98 -8.74 28.50
N PRO A 50 -23.68 -7.96 29.36
CA PRO A 50 -25.13 -7.88 29.57
C PRO A 50 -25.85 -6.75 28.80
N ALA A 51 -25.34 -6.32 27.65
CA ALA A 51 -26.03 -5.36 26.77
C ALA A 51 -27.05 -6.04 25.84
N TRP A 52 -28.18 -5.37 25.63
CA TRP A 52 -29.32 -5.83 24.84
C TRP A 52 -29.75 -4.72 23.87
N PHE A 53 -30.11 -5.08 22.64
CA PHE A 53 -30.41 -4.10 21.59
C PHE A 53 -31.57 -4.50 20.66
N SER A 54 -32.25 -3.50 20.12
CA SER A 54 -33.37 -3.67 19.18
C SER A 54 -32.89 -4.10 17.79
N LYS A 55 -33.27 -5.31 17.34
CA LYS A 55 -32.99 -5.78 15.96
C LYS A 55 -33.84 -5.06 14.89
N LYS A 56 -34.98 -4.49 15.28
CA LYS A 56 -35.90 -3.71 14.43
C LYS A 56 -36.31 -2.45 15.21
N PRO A 57 -36.62 -1.32 14.56
CA PRO A 57 -37.12 -0.14 15.25
C PRO A 57 -38.58 -0.31 15.67
N ALA A 58 -38.95 0.23 16.84
CA ALA A 58 -40.34 0.50 17.21
C ALA A 58 -40.79 1.81 16.54
N MET A 59 -41.95 1.80 15.87
CA MET A 59 -42.50 3.00 15.23
C MET A 59 -43.29 3.83 16.23
N LEU A 60 -42.65 4.82 16.86
CA LEU A 60 -43.27 5.62 17.93
C LEU A 60 -43.76 6.99 17.42
N PRO A 61 -44.90 7.51 17.89
CA PRO A 61 -45.49 8.76 17.40
C PRO A 61 -44.60 9.98 17.67
N LEU A 62 -44.28 10.72 16.61
CA LEU A 62 -43.40 11.90 16.64
C LEU A 62 -43.93 12.98 17.61
N LYS A 63 -43.06 13.49 18.47
CA LYS A 63 -43.33 14.53 19.48
C LYS A 63 -44.42 14.20 20.51
N LYS A 64 -44.85 12.94 20.64
CA LYS A 64 -45.75 12.48 21.71
C LYS A 64 -44.94 11.81 22.82
N LYS A 65 -45.23 12.10 24.10
CA LYS A 65 -44.66 11.33 25.22
C LYS A 65 -45.12 9.86 25.16
N VAL A 66 -44.17 8.94 25.28
CA VAL A 66 -44.36 7.49 25.35
C VAL A 66 -43.74 6.97 26.64
N ALA A 67 -44.51 6.23 27.43
CA ALA A 67 -44.01 5.59 28.65
C ALA A 67 -43.65 4.12 28.39
N TYR A 68 -42.56 3.63 28.97
CA TYR A 68 -42.05 2.27 28.76
C TYR A 68 -41.27 1.75 29.98
N LYS A 69 -40.98 0.45 29.98
CA LYS A 69 -40.16 -0.25 30.97
C LYS A 69 -39.55 -1.51 30.36
N TYR A 70 -38.40 -1.95 30.86
CA TYR A 70 -37.83 -3.24 30.47
C TYR A 70 -38.38 -4.38 31.33
N VAL A 71 -38.55 -5.54 30.71
CA VAL A 71 -38.99 -6.79 31.37
C VAL A 71 -38.03 -7.92 31.01
N ILE A 72 -37.71 -8.76 31.99
CA ILE A 72 -36.90 -9.97 31.83
C ILE A 72 -37.85 -11.19 31.79
N LEU A 73 -37.71 -11.99 30.74
CA LEU A 73 -38.55 -13.13 30.40
C LEU A 73 -37.71 -14.41 30.41
N ASN A 74 -38.32 -15.56 30.74
CA ASN A 74 -37.69 -16.85 30.56
C ASN A 74 -37.84 -17.37 29.12
N ASP A 75 -37.25 -18.53 28.82
CA ASP A 75 -37.38 -19.19 27.51
C ASP A 75 -38.82 -19.52 27.06
N ARG A 76 -39.80 -19.49 27.98
CA ARG A 76 -41.23 -19.69 27.71
C ARG A 76 -42.01 -18.38 27.58
N ASN A 77 -41.32 -17.24 27.56
CA ASN A 77 -41.88 -15.88 27.55
C ASN A 77 -42.73 -15.53 28.79
N GLU A 78 -42.50 -16.21 29.92
CA GLU A 78 -43.09 -15.86 31.22
C GLU A 78 -42.23 -14.79 31.91
N ILE A 79 -42.87 -13.87 32.66
CA ILE A 79 -42.17 -12.77 33.34
C ILE A 79 -41.36 -13.32 34.52
N VAL A 80 -40.04 -13.11 34.51
CA VAL A 80 -39.16 -13.39 35.65
C VAL A 80 -39.13 -12.20 36.59
N ARG A 81 -38.78 -11.01 36.07
CA ARG A 81 -38.74 -9.74 36.83
C ARG A 81 -38.91 -8.54 35.90
N TRP A 82 -39.34 -7.42 36.47
CA TRP A 82 -39.32 -6.11 35.81
C TRP A 82 -38.04 -5.36 36.20
N GLU A 83 -37.68 -4.37 35.39
CA GLU A 83 -36.60 -3.43 35.73
C GLU A 83 -36.83 -2.71 37.07
N GLU A 84 -35.78 -2.63 37.89
CA GLU A 84 -35.78 -2.07 39.25
C GLU A 84 -35.74 -0.52 39.27
N ILE A 85 -36.73 0.10 38.64
CA ILE A 85 -36.93 1.56 38.65
C ILE A 85 -38.31 1.91 39.23
N GLU A 86 -38.34 2.97 40.05
CA GLU A 86 -39.58 3.52 40.60
C GLU A 86 -40.37 4.25 39.49
N GLY A 87 -41.55 3.72 39.15
CA GLY A 87 -42.36 4.22 38.03
C GLY A 87 -42.01 3.62 36.66
N ASN A 88 -42.24 4.41 35.61
CA ASN A 88 -42.02 4.08 34.19
C ASN A 88 -41.07 5.10 33.56
N ARG A 89 -40.22 4.66 32.63
CA ARG A 89 -39.38 5.56 31.81
C ARG A 89 -40.27 6.32 30.83
N GLU A 90 -39.95 7.59 30.57
CA GLU A 90 -40.60 8.40 29.53
C GLU A 90 -39.62 8.75 28.41
N LEU A 91 -40.06 8.65 27.15
CA LEU A 91 -39.33 9.19 26.00
C LEU A 91 -40.27 10.04 25.12
N THR A 92 -39.72 11.04 24.43
CA THR A 92 -40.45 11.82 23.43
C THR A 92 -39.73 11.64 22.08
N PRO A 93 -40.29 10.88 21.12
CA PRO A 93 -39.61 10.60 19.87
C PRO A 93 -39.42 11.88 19.04
N THR A 94 -38.20 12.13 18.58
CA THR A 94 -37.84 13.28 17.76
C THR A 94 -37.00 12.86 16.56
N GLY A 95 -37.18 13.55 15.43
CA GLY A 95 -36.49 13.22 14.18
C GLY A 95 -37.09 12.02 13.45
N VAL A 96 -36.41 11.57 12.39
CA VAL A 96 -36.81 10.40 11.59
C VAL A 96 -36.42 9.09 12.29
N GLU A 97 -35.28 9.11 12.99
CA GLU A 97 -34.70 7.98 13.70
C GLU A 97 -34.11 8.43 15.03
N MET A 98 -34.22 7.59 16.06
CA MET A 98 -33.77 7.88 17.43
C MET A 98 -33.25 6.59 18.08
N LEU A 99 -32.10 6.69 18.75
CA LEU A 99 -31.58 5.63 19.62
C LEU A 99 -31.82 6.02 21.08
N VAL A 100 -32.40 5.12 21.85
CA VAL A 100 -32.59 5.20 23.29
C VAL A 100 -31.51 4.33 23.93
N GLU A 101 -30.53 4.95 24.58
CA GLU A 101 -29.45 4.27 25.31
C GLU A 101 -29.70 4.37 26.81
N ASP A 102 -30.11 3.25 27.41
CA ASP A 102 -30.34 3.08 28.85
C ASP A 102 -29.23 2.19 29.45
N ASP A 103 -27.98 2.62 29.28
CA ASP A 103 -26.77 1.91 29.71
C ASP A 103 -26.04 2.59 30.89
N ASN A 104 -26.59 3.70 31.41
CA ASN A 104 -25.93 4.60 32.35
C ASN A 104 -24.51 5.04 31.91
N GLY A 105 -24.24 5.09 30.60
CA GLY A 105 -22.93 5.43 30.02
C GLY A 105 -21.90 4.29 30.00
N PHE A 106 -22.25 3.07 30.42
CA PHE A 106 -21.35 1.90 30.44
C PHE A 106 -20.75 1.56 29.08
N ILE A 107 -21.54 1.69 28.01
CA ILE A 107 -21.08 1.40 26.65
C ILE A 107 -20.26 2.57 26.12
N ARG A 108 -20.68 3.81 26.42
CA ARG A 108 -19.90 5.00 26.06
C ARG A 108 -18.50 4.95 26.68
N SER A 109 -18.34 4.57 27.95
CA SER A 109 -17.00 4.42 28.56
C SER A 109 -16.13 3.32 27.91
N LYS A 110 -16.73 2.35 27.20
CA LYS A 110 -16.03 1.35 26.38
C LYS A 110 -15.80 1.73 24.92
N THR A 111 -16.44 2.79 24.42
CA THR A 111 -16.31 3.25 23.02
C THR A 111 -15.84 4.70 22.87
N SER A 112 -15.68 5.46 23.96
CA SER A 112 -15.27 6.87 23.96
C SER A 112 -13.80 7.08 24.30
N CYS A 113 -12.97 6.04 24.22
CA CYS A 113 -11.52 6.19 24.08
C CYS A 113 -11.15 6.55 22.64
N ASP A 114 -11.78 7.61 22.11
CA ASP A 114 -11.29 8.49 21.05
C ASP A 114 -12.26 9.68 20.87
N LEU A 115 -11.71 10.87 20.58
CA LEU A 115 -12.40 12.13 20.21
C LEU A 115 -13.18 12.89 21.31
N THR A 116 -12.46 13.61 22.17
CA THR A 116 -12.48 15.09 22.34
C THR A 116 -11.91 15.47 23.70
N GLY A 117 -11.16 16.58 23.78
CA GLY A 117 -10.60 17.08 25.04
C GLY A 117 -11.24 18.40 25.44
N ASP A 118 -11.61 18.52 26.72
CA ASP A 118 -11.42 19.74 27.51
C ASP A 118 -11.44 19.44 29.02
N ALA A 119 -10.89 20.37 29.81
CA ALA A 119 -10.63 20.37 31.27
C ALA A 119 -11.84 20.01 32.18
N ALA A 120 -11.76 19.57 33.45
CA ALA A 120 -10.73 19.40 34.52
C ALA A 120 -11.39 18.58 35.69
N PRO A 121 -10.87 18.41 36.95
CA PRO A 121 -9.59 18.80 37.57
C PRO A 121 -8.82 17.63 38.26
N GLU A 122 -7.80 17.98 39.03
CA GLU A 122 -6.88 17.09 39.75
C GLU A 122 -7.51 16.34 40.96
N THR A 123 -7.14 15.07 41.12
CA THR A 123 -7.06 14.40 42.43
C THR A 123 -5.80 13.54 42.49
N GLN A 124 -4.93 13.82 43.46
CA GLN A 124 -3.75 13.01 43.75
C GLN A 124 -4.15 11.71 44.45
N GLU A 125 -4.01 10.57 43.79
CA GLU A 125 -3.89 9.27 44.49
C GLU A 125 -2.66 8.48 44.01
N LYS A 126 -2.17 7.66 44.94
CA LYS A 126 -0.79 7.19 45.07
C LYS A 126 -0.29 6.33 43.91
N ARG A 127 1.04 6.40 43.68
CA ARG A 127 1.80 5.35 43.00
C ARG A 127 1.61 4.01 43.71
N GLU A 128 1.07 3.03 43.00
CA GLU A 128 1.31 1.60 43.24
C GLU A 128 1.67 0.94 41.89
N ASP A 129 2.45 -0.14 41.92
CA ASP A 129 3.17 -0.65 40.76
C ASP A 129 2.25 -1.24 39.66
N MET A 130 2.57 -0.95 38.40
CA MET A 130 1.91 -1.53 37.23
C MET A 130 2.31 -3.02 37.05
N PRO A 131 1.37 -3.99 37.12
CA PRO A 131 1.65 -5.37 36.78
C PRO A 131 1.71 -5.56 35.24
N GLN A 132 2.28 -6.68 34.81
CA GLN A 132 2.69 -7.00 33.43
C GLN A 132 1.53 -7.14 32.39
N GLY A 133 0.29 -6.78 32.74
CA GLY A 133 -0.90 -7.01 31.92
C GLY A 133 -1.07 -6.12 30.68
N ALA A 134 -0.31 -5.02 30.54
CA ALA A 134 -0.45 -4.11 29.39
C ALA A 134 -0.01 -4.74 28.05
N ALA A 135 0.97 -5.65 28.08
CA ALA A 135 1.37 -6.44 26.91
C ALA A 135 0.28 -7.45 26.54
N ASP A 136 -0.22 -8.20 27.52
CA ASP A 136 -1.31 -9.18 27.38
C ASP A 136 -2.59 -8.55 26.80
N LEU A 137 -2.94 -7.33 27.22
CA LEU A 137 -4.11 -6.62 26.70
C LEU A 137 -3.93 -6.12 25.25
N ARG A 138 -2.70 -5.75 24.85
CA ARG A 138 -2.38 -5.42 23.45
C ARG A 138 -2.38 -6.68 22.57
N GLU A 139 -1.80 -7.78 23.03
CA GLU A 139 -1.89 -9.08 22.33
C GLU A 139 -3.35 -9.55 22.24
N ARG A 140 -4.17 -9.38 23.29
CA ARG A 140 -5.58 -9.78 23.29
C ARG A 140 -6.48 -8.87 22.45
N LEU A 141 -6.15 -7.59 22.28
CA LEU A 141 -6.81 -6.70 21.30
C LEU A 141 -6.37 -6.98 19.85
N LEU A 142 -5.13 -7.46 19.66
CA LEU A 142 -4.66 -7.96 18.37
C LEU A 142 -5.27 -9.34 18.05
N SER A 143 -5.49 -10.20 19.05
CA SER A 143 -6.13 -11.52 18.91
C SER A 143 -7.65 -11.46 18.76
N ALA A 144 -8.31 -10.45 19.34
CA ALA A 144 -9.73 -10.16 19.15
C ALA A 144 -10.07 -9.64 17.74
N LYS A 145 -9.06 -9.34 16.91
CA LYS A 145 -9.23 -9.23 15.46
C LYS A 145 -9.10 -10.63 14.85
N GLU A 146 -10.25 -11.30 14.72
CA GLU A 146 -10.39 -12.70 14.33
C GLU A 146 -9.60 -13.13 13.08
N GLY A 147 -9.19 -14.41 13.07
CA GLY A 147 -8.74 -15.11 11.87
C GLY A 147 -7.30 -14.79 11.45
N PHE A 148 -6.33 -15.16 12.28
CA PHE A 148 -4.92 -15.09 11.88
C PHE A 148 -4.63 -16.05 10.73
N ALA A 149 -4.03 -15.52 9.67
CA ALA A 149 -2.94 -16.24 9.05
C ALA A 149 -1.82 -16.24 10.10
N GLU A 150 -1.65 -17.36 10.79
CA GLU A 150 -0.52 -17.54 11.70
C GLU A 150 0.76 -17.51 10.88
N ILE A 151 1.73 -16.73 11.35
CA ILE A 151 3.09 -16.81 10.84
C ILE A 151 3.65 -18.13 11.37
N ASP A 152 3.91 -19.08 10.47
CA ASP A 152 4.44 -20.39 10.82
C ASP A 152 5.86 -20.24 11.41
N GLU A 153 6.25 -21.10 12.35
CA GLU A 153 7.66 -21.17 12.81
C GLU A 153 8.62 -21.53 11.65
N ASN A 154 8.09 -22.10 10.57
CA ASN A 154 8.79 -22.40 9.31
C ASN A 154 8.74 -21.28 8.25
N ASP A 155 7.99 -20.19 8.46
CA ASP A 155 8.05 -19.02 7.56
C ASP A 155 9.44 -18.35 7.70
N SER A 156 9.97 -17.79 6.60
CA SER A 156 11.17 -16.95 6.64
C SER A 156 10.94 -15.60 5.96
N LEU A 157 11.70 -14.59 6.38
CA LEU A 157 11.60 -13.22 5.87
C LEU A 157 12.79 -12.89 4.97
N VAL A 158 12.52 -12.69 3.68
CA VAL A 158 13.51 -12.35 2.66
C VAL A 158 13.44 -10.85 2.37
N VAL A 159 14.33 -10.08 2.98
CA VAL A 159 14.45 -8.62 2.78
C VAL A 159 15.29 -8.33 1.54
N VAL A 160 14.74 -7.58 0.59
CA VAL A 160 15.38 -7.27 -0.70
C VAL A 160 15.51 -5.75 -0.85
N SER A 161 16.74 -5.26 -0.97
CA SER A 161 17.05 -3.84 -1.13
C SER A 161 18.22 -3.64 -2.10
N LEU A 162 18.28 -2.51 -2.81
CA LEU A 162 19.31 -2.32 -3.84
C LEU A 162 20.74 -2.46 -3.29
N GLU A 163 21.03 -1.87 -2.13
CA GLU A 163 22.25 -2.13 -1.35
C GLU A 163 21.97 -3.11 -0.20
N LEU A 164 22.98 -3.89 0.22
CA LEU A 164 22.94 -4.67 1.45
C LEU A 164 22.99 -3.77 2.71
N PRO A 165 22.57 -4.29 3.89
CA PRO A 165 22.75 -3.61 5.18
C PRO A 165 24.23 -3.52 5.63
N LEU A 166 25.10 -4.36 5.07
CA LEU A 166 26.56 -4.29 5.23
C LEU A 166 27.19 -3.97 3.87
N ARG A 167 28.12 -3.02 3.87
CA ARG A 167 28.94 -2.66 2.71
C ARG A 167 30.29 -3.35 2.82
N VAL A 168 30.73 -3.94 1.71
CA VAL A 168 32.11 -4.42 1.55
C VAL A 168 32.97 -3.30 0.99
N VAL A 169 34.16 -3.09 1.56
CA VAL A 169 35.16 -2.12 1.09
C VAL A 169 36.47 -2.87 0.82
N ARG A 170 37.13 -2.58 -0.30
CA ARG A 170 38.44 -3.13 -0.63
C ARG A 170 39.52 -2.46 0.23
N VAL A 171 40.32 -3.25 0.93
CA VAL A 171 41.43 -2.75 1.74
C VAL A 171 42.62 -2.44 0.82
N ALA A 172 43.15 -1.22 0.88
CA ALA A 172 44.33 -0.86 0.12
C ALA A 172 45.55 -1.64 0.64
N THR A 173 46.13 -2.51 -0.19
CA THR A 173 47.40 -3.17 0.12
C THR A 173 48.55 -2.16 0.03
N HIS A 174 49.50 -2.26 0.96
CA HIS A 174 50.53 -1.24 1.22
C HIS A 174 51.61 -1.06 0.12
N GLN A 175 51.37 -1.52 -1.11
CA GLN A 175 52.35 -1.52 -2.21
C GLN A 175 52.19 -0.38 -3.23
N ASN A 176 51.07 0.36 -3.24
CA ASN A 176 50.87 1.50 -4.15
C ASN A 176 50.99 2.90 -3.51
N SER A 177 51.16 2.99 -2.18
CA SER A 177 51.20 4.28 -1.47
C SER A 177 52.37 5.19 -1.90
N ALA A 178 53.44 4.64 -2.48
CA ALA A 178 54.54 5.44 -3.03
C ALA A 178 54.18 6.14 -4.36
N SER A 179 53.27 5.56 -5.15
CA SER A 179 52.84 6.11 -6.45
C SER A 179 51.81 7.22 -6.26
N GLU A 180 50.77 6.99 -5.44
CA GLU A 180 49.76 8.01 -5.16
C GLU A 180 50.33 9.18 -4.35
N ALA A 181 51.21 8.95 -3.37
CA ALA A 181 51.88 10.04 -2.66
C ALA A 181 52.76 10.89 -3.60
N ALA A 182 53.43 10.29 -4.58
CA ALA A 182 54.20 11.02 -5.58
C ALA A 182 53.30 11.82 -6.54
N ALA A 183 52.17 11.26 -6.98
CA ALA A 183 51.21 11.96 -7.83
C ALA A 183 50.53 13.14 -7.11
N ILE A 184 50.15 12.95 -5.83
CA ILE A 184 49.55 14.01 -4.99
C ILE A 184 50.59 15.08 -4.67
N ALA A 185 51.84 14.72 -4.37
CA ALA A 185 52.92 15.69 -4.17
C ALA A 185 53.23 16.50 -5.45
N ALA A 186 53.21 15.86 -6.62
CA ALA A 186 53.40 16.54 -7.91
C ALA A 186 52.24 17.51 -8.22
N ALA A 187 50.99 17.10 -7.97
CA ALA A 187 49.82 17.96 -8.13
C ALA A 187 49.83 19.15 -7.15
N ALA A 188 50.20 18.92 -5.89
CA ALA A 188 50.35 19.97 -4.88
C ALA A 188 51.49 20.95 -5.21
N ALA A 189 52.62 20.46 -5.74
CA ALA A 189 53.72 21.30 -6.20
C ALA A 189 53.32 22.17 -7.41
N ALA A 190 52.56 21.61 -8.36
CA ALA A 190 52.02 22.36 -9.50
C ALA A 190 51.02 23.45 -9.06
N ALA A 191 50.15 23.15 -8.10
CA ALA A 191 49.21 24.13 -7.52
C ALA A 191 49.95 25.23 -6.73
N GLY A 192 50.99 24.88 -5.96
CA GLY A 192 51.80 25.85 -5.21
C GLY A 192 52.60 26.80 -6.11
N ALA A 193 53.11 26.31 -7.24
CA ALA A 193 53.84 27.13 -8.20
C ALA A 193 52.94 28.21 -8.87
N ALA A 194 51.65 27.94 -9.04
CA ALA A 194 50.69 28.91 -9.59
C ALA A 194 50.33 30.05 -8.62
N ALA A 195 50.48 29.84 -7.30
CA ALA A 195 50.11 30.81 -6.26
C ALA A 195 51.23 31.80 -5.88
N ALA A 196 52.49 31.52 -6.25
CA ALA A 196 53.66 32.33 -5.89
C ALA A 196 54.07 33.38 -6.94
N GLY A 197 53.21 33.63 -7.96
CA GLY A 197 53.58 34.32 -9.20
C GLY A 197 52.98 35.70 -9.45
N THR A 198 52.38 36.39 -8.46
CA THR A 198 51.73 37.70 -8.68
C THR A 198 51.90 38.69 -7.52
N ALA A 199 53.06 39.36 -7.48
CA ALA A 199 53.22 40.62 -6.73
C ALA A 199 54.31 41.51 -7.38
N GLY A 200 53.91 42.48 -8.22
CA GLY A 200 54.86 43.44 -8.78
C GLY A 200 54.35 44.30 -9.95
N ALA A 201 54.04 45.57 -9.66
CA ALA A 201 53.98 46.74 -10.55
C ALA A 201 52.83 46.91 -11.58
N GLU A 202 52.19 48.09 -11.50
CA GLU A 202 51.42 48.75 -12.57
C GLU A 202 52.37 49.62 -13.47
N PRO A 203 51.89 50.44 -14.43
CA PRO A 203 51.46 50.00 -15.76
C PRO A 203 52.08 50.81 -16.93
N SER A 204 52.14 50.26 -18.16
CA SER A 204 52.24 51.12 -19.35
C SER A 204 51.64 50.52 -20.64
N ALA A 205 50.70 51.30 -21.21
CA ALA A 205 50.40 51.54 -22.62
C ALA A 205 50.56 50.46 -23.74
N ALA A 206 49.47 50.35 -24.51
CA ALA A 206 49.39 50.35 -25.99
C ALA A 206 49.23 49.04 -26.80
N ALA A 207 48.14 49.06 -27.59
CA ALA A 207 48.01 48.70 -29.01
C ALA A 207 47.92 47.22 -29.50
N GLU A 208 46.75 46.94 -30.09
CA GLU A 208 46.48 46.29 -31.40
C GLU A 208 46.96 44.85 -31.72
N GLY A 209 46.08 44.10 -32.41
CA GLY A 209 46.51 43.00 -33.31
C GLY A 209 45.75 41.67 -33.20
N ALA A 210 44.78 41.44 -34.08
CA ALA A 210 44.22 40.13 -34.43
C ALA A 210 44.56 39.81 -35.91
N PRO A 211 44.14 38.69 -36.54
CA PRO A 211 43.93 37.30 -36.09
C PRO A 211 44.67 36.27 -36.99
N SER A 212 44.53 34.95 -36.76
CA SER A 212 44.35 33.92 -37.84
C SER A 212 44.30 32.46 -37.33
N SER A 213 43.75 31.57 -38.17
CA SER A 213 43.57 30.11 -38.04
C SER A 213 43.50 29.49 -39.46
N PRO A 214 43.27 28.18 -39.69
CA PRO A 214 43.80 26.92 -39.12
C PRO A 214 44.73 26.20 -40.17
N PRO A 215 45.03 24.86 -40.19
CA PRO A 215 44.09 23.77 -40.56
C PRO A 215 44.39 22.32 -40.02
N THR A 216 43.55 21.35 -40.42
CA THR A 216 43.73 19.86 -40.41
C THR A 216 44.40 19.37 -41.73
N PRO A 217 44.64 18.06 -42.11
CA PRO A 217 44.09 16.77 -41.60
C PRO A 217 44.93 15.44 -41.70
N SER A 218 44.31 14.32 -41.26
CA SER A 218 44.29 12.95 -41.88
C SER A 218 45.29 11.81 -41.57
N ALA A 219 44.70 10.59 -41.59
CA ALA A 219 45.19 9.28 -42.11
C ALA A 219 45.93 8.25 -41.21
N ALA A 220 45.59 6.96 -41.44
CA ALA A 220 46.17 5.72 -40.86
C ALA A 220 47.14 5.03 -41.86
N PRO A 221 47.77 3.88 -41.51
CA PRO A 221 47.25 2.58 -42.01
C PRO A 221 47.53 1.32 -41.11
N GLU A 222 47.25 0.13 -41.66
CA GLU A 222 47.32 -1.26 -41.14
C GLU A 222 48.79 -1.81 -41.01
N GLU A 223 49.14 -2.94 -40.37
CA GLU A 223 48.92 -4.35 -40.81
C GLU A 223 49.35 -5.46 -39.79
N ALA A 224 48.69 -6.63 -39.89
CA ALA A 224 49.09 -8.05 -39.73
C ALA A 224 50.20 -8.59 -38.74
N GLY A 225 49.98 -9.82 -38.20
CA GLY A 225 51.06 -10.66 -37.61
C GLY A 225 50.63 -11.89 -36.76
N ALA A 226 50.46 -13.07 -37.38
CA ALA A 226 49.80 -14.27 -36.84
C ALA A 226 50.61 -15.27 -35.94
N ALA A 227 49.86 -16.17 -35.27
CA ALA A 227 50.06 -17.64 -35.12
C ALA A 227 50.65 -18.31 -33.83
N GLY A 228 50.11 -19.51 -33.51
CA GLY A 228 50.64 -20.56 -32.59
C GLY A 228 49.83 -20.79 -31.29
N ALA A 229 48.94 -21.80 -31.15
CA ALA A 229 49.16 -23.27 -30.97
C ALA A 229 49.85 -23.67 -29.62
N ALA A 230 49.48 -24.72 -28.86
CA ALA A 230 48.33 -25.64 -28.82
C ALA A 230 48.38 -26.53 -27.53
N ALA A 231 47.30 -27.29 -27.23
CA ALA A 231 47.25 -28.55 -26.42
C ALA A 231 47.54 -28.48 -24.87
N ALA A 232 46.60 -28.88 -24.00
CA ALA A 232 46.43 -30.23 -23.38
C ALA A 232 47.20 -30.42 -22.05
N ALA A 233 46.80 -31.20 -21.03
CA ALA A 233 45.56 -31.90 -20.65
C ALA A 233 45.70 -32.41 -19.17
N ALA A 234 44.70 -33.16 -18.66
CA ALA A 234 44.74 -34.04 -17.46
C ALA A 234 44.90 -33.35 -16.06
N SER A 235 43.91 -33.32 -15.15
CA SER A 235 43.15 -34.37 -14.43
C SER A 235 43.78 -34.81 -13.09
N GLY A 236 43.04 -34.75 -11.98
CA GLY A 236 43.46 -35.35 -10.70
C GLY A 236 42.65 -34.93 -9.46
N THR A 237 41.50 -35.56 -9.22
CA THR A 237 40.86 -35.64 -7.88
C THR A 237 41.60 -36.66 -7.00
N PRO A 238 41.68 -36.50 -5.66
CA PRO A 238 40.62 -36.93 -4.73
C PRO A 238 40.33 -35.88 -3.61
N ALA A 239 39.13 -35.70 -3.04
CA ALA A 239 38.17 -36.59 -2.36
C ALA A 239 38.43 -36.81 -0.84
N GLY A 240 37.45 -36.42 -0.01
CA GLY A 240 37.08 -37.09 1.24
C GLY A 240 37.43 -36.43 2.59
N GLY A 241 36.44 -36.30 3.48
CA GLY A 241 36.64 -36.08 4.93
C GLY A 241 35.60 -35.14 5.57
N ALA A 242 34.77 -35.66 6.49
CA ALA A 242 33.72 -34.91 7.19
C ALA A 242 33.89 -34.96 8.73
N ALA A 243 32.95 -34.30 9.44
CA ALA A 243 32.85 -34.07 10.91
C ALA A 243 33.64 -32.84 11.43
N GLY A 244 33.18 -32.11 12.47
CA GLY A 244 31.97 -32.25 13.29
C GLY A 244 32.18 -31.64 14.70
N ALA A 245 31.08 -31.26 15.40
CA ALA A 245 31.03 -30.54 16.69
C ALA A 245 31.49 -29.06 16.66
N GLY A 246 31.04 -28.16 17.54
CA GLY A 246 30.09 -28.28 18.65
C GLY A 246 29.74 -26.91 19.26
N ALA A 247 28.65 -26.81 20.03
CA ALA A 247 28.05 -25.54 20.46
C ALA A 247 28.84 -24.77 21.56
N GLY A 248 28.61 -23.44 21.67
CA GLY A 248 29.16 -22.63 22.78
C GLY A 248 28.63 -21.19 22.89
N ALA A 249 27.83 -20.95 23.94
CA ALA A 249 27.58 -19.67 24.63
C ALA A 249 26.96 -18.46 23.88
N VAL A 250 25.70 -18.17 24.24
CA VAL A 250 25.04 -16.86 24.04
C VAL A 250 25.41 -15.91 25.19
N ALA A 251 25.79 -14.66 24.86
CA ALA A 251 25.85 -13.54 25.80
C ALA A 251 25.46 -12.25 25.07
N GLY A 252 24.52 -11.48 25.62
CA GLY A 252 23.88 -10.37 24.92
C GLY A 252 24.57 -9.01 25.06
N ALA A 253 24.38 -8.15 24.07
CA ALA A 253 24.58 -6.70 24.11
C ALA A 253 23.63 -6.03 23.10
N ALA A 254 23.41 -4.72 23.24
CA ALA A 254 22.26 -4.03 22.66
C ALA A 254 22.49 -3.34 21.30
N ALA A 255 21.38 -3.10 20.60
CA ALA A 255 21.26 -2.18 19.46
C ALA A 255 21.40 -0.71 19.94
N ALA A 256 21.34 0.36 19.14
CA ALA A 256 20.91 0.58 17.75
C ALA A 256 21.36 1.98 17.28
N GLY A 257 20.93 2.41 16.08
CA GLY A 257 21.30 3.70 15.52
C GLY A 257 22.76 3.66 15.11
N GLY A 258 23.06 3.05 13.96
CA GLY A 258 24.45 2.92 13.50
C GLY A 258 25.39 2.20 14.47
N GLY A 259 24.93 1.15 15.17
CA GLY A 259 25.77 0.38 16.09
C GLY A 259 26.98 -0.28 15.39
N PRO A 260 28.10 -0.50 16.11
CA PRO A 260 29.35 -0.97 15.51
C PRO A 260 29.26 -2.41 14.99
N VAL A 261 30.09 -2.71 13.99
CA VAL A 261 30.38 -4.07 13.49
C VAL A 261 30.85 -4.95 14.66
N PRO A 262 30.55 -6.26 14.72
CA PRO A 262 31.15 -7.16 15.71
C PRO A 262 32.68 -7.05 15.68
N GLN A 263 33.25 -6.49 16.75
CA GLN A 263 34.68 -6.28 16.90
C GLN A 263 35.34 -7.58 17.36
N GLN A 264 36.28 -8.08 16.58
CA GLN A 264 37.14 -9.17 17.01
C GLN A 264 38.24 -8.60 17.92
N ARG A 265 38.54 -9.26 19.04
CA ARG A 265 39.75 -8.96 19.80
C ARG A 265 40.91 -9.76 19.22
N ASP A 266 42.05 -9.10 19.00
CA ASP A 266 43.27 -9.80 18.63
C ASP A 266 43.89 -10.55 19.82
N GLY A 267 45.01 -11.26 19.58
CA GLY A 267 45.74 -11.99 20.62
C GLY A 267 46.37 -11.11 21.71
N SER A 268 46.30 -9.78 21.61
CA SER A 268 46.71 -8.82 22.64
C SER A 268 45.53 -8.24 23.44
N GLY A 269 44.29 -8.53 23.03
CA GLY A 269 43.06 -7.99 23.62
C GLY A 269 42.60 -6.66 23.02
N ALA A 270 43.29 -6.14 22.00
CA ALA A 270 42.91 -4.91 21.32
C ALA A 270 41.70 -5.12 20.39
N LEU A 271 40.83 -4.11 20.31
CA LEU A 271 39.62 -4.14 19.47
C LEU A 271 39.99 -3.88 18.00
N VAL A 272 39.78 -4.86 17.12
CA VAL A 272 39.91 -4.68 15.67
C VAL A 272 38.62 -4.02 15.15
N PRO A 273 38.69 -2.85 14.48
CA PRO A 273 37.51 -2.01 14.24
C PRO A 273 36.53 -2.56 13.19
N PHE A 274 36.98 -3.41 12.27
CA PHE A 274 36.16 -3.97 11.19
C PHE A 274 36.52 -5.44 10.94
N LEU A 275 35.51 -6.28 10.65
CA LEU A 275 35.73 -7.66 10.24
C LEU A 275 36.35 -7.68 8.84
N ARG A 276 37.48 -8.38 8.70
CA ARG A 276 38.19 -8.56 7.43
C ARG A 276 37.96 -9.96 6.86
N SER A 277 38.05 -10.07 5.53
CA SER A 277 37.98 -11.34 4.81
C SER A 277 39.13 -12.28 5.15
N SER A 278 38.94 -13.58 4.86
CA SER A 278 39.92 -14.66 5.06
C SER A 278 41.28 -14.39 4.41
N ARG A 279 41.30 -13.67 3.27
CA ARG A 279 42.53 -13.25 2.56
C ARG A 279 42.92 -11.80 2.80
N GLY A 280 42.19 -11.07 3.64
CA GLY A 280 42.46 -9.67 4.00
C GLY A 280 42.23 -8.63 2.89
N ARG A 281 41.70 -9.00 1.72
CA ARG A 281 41.42 -8.08 0.60
C ARG A 281 40.25 -7.12 0.89
N PHE A 282 39.33 -7.51 1.77
CA PHE A 282 38.09 -6.79 2.02
C PHE A 282 37.81 -6.58 3.51
N GLU A 283 37.09 -5.52 3.84
CA GLU A 283 36.56 -5.23 5.17
C GLU A 283 35.06 -4.90 5.12
N LEU A 284 34.33 -5.26 6.18
CA LEU A 284 32.92 -4.90 6.34
C LEU A 284 32.75 -3.56 7.05
N ARG A 285 31.89 -2.72 6.50
CA ARG A 285 31.39 -1.49 7.13
C ARG A 285 29.85 -1.47 7.11
N PRO A 286 29.18 -0.69 7.98
CA PRO A 286 27.74 -0.49 7.89
C PRO A 286 27.33 0.11 6.53
N SER A 287 26.12 -0.20 6.07
CA SER A 287 25.51 0.53 4.95
C SER A 287 25.28 2.00 5.30
N LYS A 288 25.25 2.86 4.29
CA LYS A 288 24.93 4.29 4.44
C LYS A 288 23.44 4.57 4.59
N CYS A 289 22.59 3.58 4.32
CA CYS A 289 21.17 3.65 4.64
C CYS A 289 20.98 3.58 6.15
N THR A 290 20.14 4.44 6.74
CA THR A 290 19.86 4.46 8.18
C THR A 290 18.97 3.29 8.64
N LEU A 291 18.12 2.78 7.75
CA LEU A 291 17.16 1.71 8.05
C LEU A 291 17.77 0.30 7.99
N LEU A 292 18.48 -0.03 6.91
CA LEU A 292 18.91 -1.41 6.64
C LEU A 292 19.83 -2.01 7.73
N PRO A 293 20.86 -1.30 8.25
CA PRO A 293 21.67 -1.78 9.38
C PRO A 293 20.84 -1.98 10.65
N SER A 294 19.81 -1.14 10.86
CA SER A 294 18.90 -1.27 12.00
C SER A 294 18.05 -2.53 11.89
N LEU A 295 17.52 -2.85 10.70
CA LEU A 295 16.80 -4.11 10.44
C LEU A 295 17.71 -5.33 10.60
N LEU A 296 18.95 -5.26 10.11
CA LEU A 296 19.93 -6.35 10.27
C LEU A 296 20.21 -6.64 11.75
N HIS A 297 20.35 -5.61 12.59
CA HIS A 297 20.52 -5.81 14.03
C HIS A 297 19.24 -6.41 14.66
N LEU A 298 18.06 -5.94 14.25
CA LEU A 298 16.78 -6.41 14.80
C LEU A 298 16.41 -7.85 14.41
N ARG A 299 17.07 -8.47 13.42
CA ARG A 299 16.83 -9.87 13.00
C ARG A 299 16.88 -10.90 14.14
N GLY A 300 17.67 -10.63 15.19
CA GLY A 300 17.79 -11.52 16.34
C GLY A 300 16.67 -11.37 17.39
N LYS A 301 15.77 -10.41 17.19
CA LYS A 301 14.60 -10.16 18.05
C LYS A 301 13.28 -10.63 17.42
N THR A 302 13.26 -10.85 16.11
CA THR A 302 12.08 -11.37 15.39
C THR A 302 11.95 -12.88 15.59
N LYS A 303 10.71 -13.39 15.63
CA LYS A 303 10.43 -14.84 15.64
C LYS A 303 10.81 -15.54 14.33
N LEU A 304 10.90 -14.78 13.24
CA LEU A 304 11.27 -15.22 11.90
C LEU A 304 12.78 -15.22 11.67
N ALA A 305 13.26 -16.20 10.91
CA ALA A 305 14.59 -16.13 10.30
C ALA A 305 14.60 -15.06 9.20
N VAL A 306 15.56 -14.12 9.25
CA VAL A 306 15.64 -13.00 8.30
C VAL A 306 16.91 -13.07 7.45
N SER A 307 16.73 -13.02 6.14
CA SER A 307 17.79 -13.01 5.11
C SER A 307 17.76 -11.71 4.31
N PHE A 308 18.92 -11.17 3.96
CA PHE A 308 19.07 -9.90 3.25
C PHE A 308 19.69 -10.09 1.87
N PHE A 309 19.08 -9.54 0.82
CA PHE A 309 19.53 -9.62 -0.57
C PHE A 309 19.79 -8.22 -1.13
N GLY A 310 20.97 -8.01 -1.72
CA GLY A 310 21.33 -6.72 -2.32
C GLY A 310 22.75 -6.64 -2.86
N PHE A 311 23.11 -5.49 -3.44
CA PHE A 311 24.47 -5.21 -3.90
C PHE A 311 25.42 -4.96 -2.70
N PRO A 312 26.60 -5.61 -2.63
CA PRO A 312 27.56 -5.43 -1.52
C PRO A 312 28.30 -4.08 -1.52
N GLY A 313 28.14 -3.24 -2.54
CA GLY A 313 28.79 -1.92 -2.61
C GLY A 313 30.20 -1.93 -3.19
N VAL A 314 30.63 -3.05 -3.77
CA VAL A 314 31.90 -3.27 -4.48
C VAL A 314 31.66 -4.17 -5.70
N PHE A 315 32.39 -3.94 -6.79
CA PHE A 315 32.41 -4.83 -7.95
C PHE A 315 33.60 -5.80 -7.82
N PRO A 316 33.38 -7.12 -7.84
CA PRO A 316 34.44 -8.13 -7.84
C PRO A 316 35.13 -8.16 -9.21
N ALA A 317 36.44 -8.39 -9.23
CA ALA A 317 37.20 -8.52 -10.48
C ALA A 317 37.14 -9.94 -11.07
N ASP A 318 36.97 -10.95 -10.22
CA ASP A 318 36.99 -12.37 -10.57
C ASP A 318 36.08 -13.21 -9.65
N ALA A 319 35.92 -14.48 -9.98
CA ALA A 319 35.09 -15.42 -9.21
C ALA A 319 35.67 -15.77 -7.82
N GLU A 320 36.98 -15.57 -7.58
CA GLU A 320 37.57 -15.77 -6.25
C GLU A 320 37.21 -14.62 -5.31
N GLU A 321 37.12 -13.39 -5.82
CA GLU A 321 36.62 -12.23 -5.09
C GLU A 321 35.13 -12.33 -4.81
N GLU A 322 34.32 -12.84 -5.75
CA GLU A 322 32.92 -13.14 -5.47
C GLU A 322 32.76 -14.12 -4.30
N GLU A 323 33.55 -15.19 -4.27
CA GLU A 323 33.45 -16.20 -3.21
C GLU A 323 33.95 -15.68 -1.86
N GLU A 324 35.08 -14.95 -1.84
CA GLU A 324 35.57 -14.29 -0.62
C GLU A 324 34.56 -13.29 -0.05
N ILE A 325 33.80 -12.60 -0.91
CA ILE A 325 32.71 -11.70 -0.50
C ILE A 325 31.50 -12.50 0.03
N ARG A 326 31.15 -13.65 -0.56
CA ARG A 326 30.10 -14.54 -0.06
C ARG A 326 30.44 -15.09 1.32
N GLU A 327 31.64 -15.65 1.50
CA GLU A 327 32.16 -16.15 2.79
C GLU A 327 32.05 -15.07 3.89
N LEU A 328 32.52 -13.85 3.59
CA LEU A 328 32.51 -12.73 4.53
C LEU A 328 31.10 -12.29 4.95
N LEU A 329 30.10 -12.43 4.06
CA LEU A 329 28.72 -12.02 4.31
C LEU A 329 27.82 -13.16 4.85
N GLN A 330 28.22 -14.42 4.68
CA GLN A 330 27.43 -15.60 5.05
C GLN A 330 27.05 -15.62 6.54
N GLY A 331 27.98 -15.24 7.43
CA GLY A 331 27.72 -15.13 8.88
C GLY A 331 26.68 -14.07 9.28
N PHE A 332 26.22 -13.26 8.33
CA PHE A 332 25.21 -12.22 8.54
C PHE A 332 23.87 -12.50 7.85
N SER A 333 23.68 -13.69 7.26
CA SER A 333 22.52 -13.98 6.38
C SER A 333 22.36 -12.95 5.26
N CYS A 334 23.48 -12.40 4.77
CA CYS A 334 23.54 -11.42 3.71
C CYS A 334 23.98 -12.11 2.41
N TYR A 335 23.13 -12.05 1.39
CA TYR A 335 23.33 -12.69 0.09
C TYR A 335 23.67 -11.62 -0.96
N PRO A 336 24.95 -11.52 -1.38
CA PRO A 336 25.37 -10.51 -2.34
C PRO A 336 24.86 -10.81 -3.74
N ILE A 337 24.22 -9.80 -4.35
CA ILE A 337 23.81 -9.82 -5.76
C ILE A 337 24.88 -9.03 -6.52
N PHE A 338 25.74 -9.76 -7.24
CA PHE A 338 26.73 -9.17 -8.12
C PHE A 338 26.05 -8.69 -9.42
N CYS A 339 26.35 -7.45 -9.80
CA CYS A 339 25.78 -6.79 -10.98
C CYS A 339 26.92 -6.28 -11.87
N PRO A 340 26.78 -6.35 -13.20
CA PRO A 340 27.64 -5.63 -14.12
C PRO A 340 27.69 -4.13 -13.77
N GLU A 341 28.89 -3.55 -13.75
CA GLU A 341 29.10 -2.18 -13.27
C GLU A 341 28.34 -1.14 -14.10
N LYS A 342 28.40 -1.25 -15.43
CA LYS A 342 27.74 -0.33 -16.36
C LYS A 342 26.23 -0.30 -16.15
N GLU A 343 25.58 -1.46 -16.16
CA GLU A 343 24.13 -1.60 -15.98
C GLU A 343 23.69 -1.10 -14.59
N MET A 344 24.53 -1.27 -13.56
CA MET A 344 24.29 -0.72 -12.23
C MET A 344 24.38 0.81 -12.20
N GLN A 345 25.41 1.40 -12.85
CA GLN A 345 25.57 2.85 -12.98
C GLN A 345 24.41 3.51 -13.75
N GLU A 346 23.96 2.88 -14.86
CA GLU A 346 22.81 3.34 -15.64
C GLU A 346 21.50 3.21 -14.86
N CYS A 347 21.32 2.14 -14.07
CA CYS A 347 20.19 1.98 -13.16
C CYS A 347 20.17 3.06 -12.07
N PHE A 348 21.31 3.36 -11.43
CA PHE A 348 21.44 4.48 -10.49
C PHE A 348 21.11 5.81 -11.15
N SER A 349 21.58 6.04 -12.38
CA SER A 349 21.29 7.25 -13.16
C SER A 349 19.78 7.39 -13.42
N PHE A 350 19.09 6.32 -13.82
CA PHE A 350 17.62 6.32 -13.95
C PHE A 350 16.94 6.66 -12.60
N CYS A 351 17.42 6.06 -11.51
CA CYS A 351 16.89 6.30 -10.18
C CYS A 351 17.07 7.77 -9.73
N ASP A 352 18.24 8.36 -9.91
CA ASP A 352 18.56 9.71 -9.41
C ASP A 352 18.12 10.87 -10.32
N PHE A 353 18.07 10.67 -11.63
CA PHE A 353 17.67 11.71 -12.60
C PHE A 353 16.20 11.61 -13.05
N VAL A 354 15.58 10.42 -13.00
CA VAL A 354 14.18 10.21 -13.42
C VAL A 354 13.26 9.98 -12.22
N LEU A 355 13.50 8.92 -11.45
CA LEU A 355 12.55 8.51 -10.40
C LEU A 355 12.60 9.44 -9.17
N ARG A 356 13.77 9.72 -8.60
CA ARG A 356 13.90 10.50 -7.35
C ARG A 356 13.29 11.91 -7.49
N PRO A 357 13.57 12.73 -8.53
CA PRO A 357 12.95 14.06 -8.67
C PRO A 357 11.43 13.97 -8.84
N LEU A 358 10.97 13.07 -9.73
CA LEU A 358 9.56 12.86 -10.03
C LEU A 358 8.76 12.43 -8.80
N LEU A 359 9.28 11.48 -8.01
CA LEU A 359 8.64 10.99 -6.79
C LEU A 359 8.56 12.08 -5.69
N HIS A 360 9.54 12.99 -5.66
CA HIS A 360 9.52 14.17 -4.80
C HIS A 360 8.69 15.34 -5.36
N ASN A 361 7.97 15.15 -6.46
CA ASN A 361 7.18 16.16 -7.18
C ASN A 361 8.01 17.36 -7.70
N VAL A 362 9.30 17.15 -7.96
CA VAL A 362 10.18 18.15 -8.57
C VAL A 362 10.29 17.86 -10.06
N LEU A 363 9.73 18.75 -10.87
CA LEU A 363 9.91 18.80 -12.31
C LEU A 363 10.63 20.11 -12.67
N SER A 364 11.94 20.05 -12.90
CA SER A 364 12.69 21.16 -13.51
C SER A 364 12.75 20.98 -15.03
N THR A 365 12.56 22.08 -15.78
CA THR A 365 12.75 22.10 -17.24
C THR A 365 14.18 21.74 -17.64
N GLU A 366 15.17 22.10 -16.83
CA GLU A 366 16.58 21.76 -17.05
C GLU A 366 16.82 20.25 -16.83
N GLN A 367 16.19 19.67 -15.81
CA GLN A 367 16.21 18.23 -15.58
C GLN A 367 15.50 17.46 -16.70
N GLN A 368 14.40 18.01 -17.26
CA GLN A 368 13.75 17.44 -18.44
C GLN A 368 14.62 17.51 -19.70
N GLN A 369 15.44 18.55 -19.86
CA GLN A 369 16.43 18.61 -20.95
C GLN A 369 17.55 17.58 -20.76
N GLN A 370 18.05 17.38 -19.54
CA GLN A 370 19.01 16.30 -19.23
C GLN A 370 18.40 14.90 -19.45
N GLN A 371 17.13 14.68 -19.08
CA GLN A 371 16.38 13.45 -19.37
C GLN A 371 16.22 13.15 -20.87
N GLN A 372 16.29 14.18 -21.74
CA GLN A 372 16.26 14.04 -23.20
C GLN A 372 17.65 13.83 -23.83
N GLN A 373 18.74 14.14 -23.11
CA GLN A 373 20.12 13.98 -23.60
C GLN A 373 20.67 12.57 -23.35
N LEU A 374 20.22 11.90 -22.29
CA LEU A 374 20.48 10.48 -22.07
C LEU A 374 19.47 9.65 -22.87
N SER A 375 19.90 8.54 -23.47
CA SER A 375 18.96 7.62 -24.14
C SER A 375 18.06 6.97 -23.09
N SER A 376 16.85 7.51 -22.95
CA SER A 376 15.89 7.11 -21.91
C SER A 376 15.56 5.62 -21.97
N GLU A 377 15.57 5.04 -23.17
CA GLU A 377 15.39 3.60 -23.41
C GLU A 377 16.54 2.74 -22.88
N GLN A 378 17.79 3.22 -22.96
CA GLN A 378 18.95 2.50 -22.40
C GLN A 378 18.90 2.50 -20.87
N LEU A 379 18.69 3.66 -20.25
CA LEU A 379 18.55 3.78 -18.80
C LEU A 379 17.40 2.93 -18.25
N TRP A 380 16.27 2.93 -18.94
CA TRP A 380 15.12 2.08 -18.63
C TRP A 380 15.41 0.58 -18.82
N GLY A 381 16.12 0.22 -19.89
CA GLY A 381 16.56 -1.14 -20.14
C GLY A 381 17.45 -1.68 -19.01
N SER A 382 18.40 -0.88 -18.55
CA SER A 382 19.28 -1.22 -17.42
C SER A 382 18.53 -1.26 -16.09
N TYR A 383 17.57 -0.36 -15.85
CA TYR A 383 16.65 -0.44 -14.70
C TYR A 383 15.84 -1.75 -14.67
N LEU A 384 15.27 -2.15 -15.82
CA LEU A 384 14.57 -3.43 -15.98
C LEU A 384 15.50 -4.63 -15.81
N PHE A 385 16.73 -4.56 -16.33
CA PHE A 385 17.74 -5.61 -16.20
C PHE A 385 18.11 -5.85 -14.74
N ILE A 386 18.42 -4.80 -13.98
CA ILE A 386 18.72 -4.90 -12.54
C ILE A 386 17.51 -5.44 -11.76
N ASN A 387 16.30 -4.93 -12.00
CA ASN A 387 15.07 -5.45 -11.36
C ASN A 387 14.86 -6.95 -11.66
N LYS A 388 15.12 -7.39 -12.90
CA LYS A 388 15.04 -8.80 -13.32
C LYS A 388 16.14 -9.66 -12.70
N LEU A 389 17.36 -9.14 -12.57
CA LEU A 389 18.50 -9.83 -11.97
C LEU A 389 18.25 -10.07 -10.47
N PHE A 390 17.83 -9.04 -9.74
CA PHE A 390 17.47 -9.14 -8.33
C PHE A 390 16.36 -10.17 -8.10
N ALA A 391 15.23 -10.03 -8.81
CA ALA A 391 14.15 -11.01 -8.77
C ALA A 391 14.62 -12.44 -9.11
N SER A 392 15.60 -12.58 -10.01
CA SER A 392 16.16 -13.89 -10.36
C SER A 392 16.91 -14.54 -9.23
N GLN A 393 17.77 -13.79 -8.53
CA GLN A 393 18.57 -14.31 -7.42
C GLN A 393 17.70 -14.65 -6.21
N VAL A 394 16.75 -13.78 -5.87
CA VAL A 394 15.76 -14.04 -4.81
C VAL A 394 14.98 -15.33 -5.10
N THR A 395 14.48 -15.51 -6.33
CA THR A 395 13.70 -16.72 -6.69
C THR A 395 14.53 -18.01 -6.62
N LEU A 396 15.86 -17.97 -6.74
CA LEU A 396 16.72 -19.16 -6.68
C LEU A 396 16.92 -19.70 -5.25
N GLN A 397 16.68 -18.88 -4.23
CA GLN A 397 16.93 -19.22 -2.82
C GLN A 397 15.66 -19.20 -1.95
N MET A 398 14.52 -18.86 -2.55
CA MET A 398 13.24 -18.68 -1.88
C MET A 398 12.40 -19.98 -1.88
N HIS A 399 11.88 -20.35 -0.73
CA HIS A 399 10.93 -21.45 -0.52
C HIS A 399 9.47 -21.00 -0.76
N GLU A 400 8.54 -21.95 -0.87
CA GLU A 400 7.13 -21.64 -1.17
C GLU A 400 6.39 -20.90 -0.05
N THR A 401 6.89 -21.01 1.19
CA THR A 401 6.35 -20.35 2.39
C THR A 401 6.93 -18.95 2.63
N ASP A 402 8.05 -18.60 1.99
CA ASP A 402 8.79 -17.38 2.29
C ASP A 402 8.02 -16.09 2.01
N ILE A 403 8.24 -15.12 2.91
CA ILE A 403 7.71 -13.78 2.84
C ILE A 403 8.79 -12.88 2.24
N VAL A 404 8.58 -12.36 1.03
CA VAL A 404 9.53 -11.45 0.37
C VAL A 404 9.14 -10.00 0.66
N TRP A 405 10.06 -9.22 1.23
CA TRP A 405 9.86 -7.80 1.50
C TRP A 405 10.85 -6.95 0.70
N ILE A 406 10.34 -6.28 -0.33
CA ILE A 406 11.12 -5.43 -1.24
C ILE A 406 11.07 -3.97 -0.76
N HIS A 407 12.24 -3.32 -0.73
CA HIS A 407 12.38 -1.94 -0.30
C HIS A 407 12.70 -0.98 -1.45
N ASP A 408 11.95 0.13 -1.43
CA ASP A 408 12.20 1.41 -2.07
C ASP A 408 12.16 1.47 -3.62
N PHE A 409 12.26 2.69 -4.14
CA PHE A 409 11.91 3.04 -5.52
C PHE A 409 12.84 2.47 -6.60
N GLN A 410 13.94 1.83 -6.24
CA GLN A 410 14.88 1.25 -7.20
C GLN A 410 14.45 -0.16 -7.65
N LEU A 411 13.51 -0.80 -6.93
CA LEU A 411 13.07 -2.18 -7.17
C LEU A 411 11.55 -2.31 -7.43
N LEU A 412 10.90 -1.25 -7.95
CA LEU A 412 9.43 -1.20 -8.13
C LEU A 412 8.85 -2.25 -9.09
N ILE A 413 9.69 -2.90 -9.93
CA ILE A 413 9.26 -3.89 -10.93
C ILE A 413 9.65 -5.32 -10.52
N ALA A 414 10.55 -5.48 -9.54
CA ALA A 414 10.92 -6.77 -8.97
C ALA A 414 9.71 -7.65 -8.56
N PRO A 415 8.61 -7.13 -7.95
CA PRO A 415 7.42 -7.94 -7.65
C PRO A 415 6.84 -8.66 -8.88
N MET A 416 6.85 -8.02 -10.05
CA MET A 416 6.35 -8.62 -11.30
C MET A 416 7.22 -9.80 -11.76
N TYR A 417 8.54 -9.67 -11.65
CA TYR A 417 9.46 -10.72 -12.07
C TYR A 417 9.44 -11.93 -11.14
N ILE A 418 9.28 -11.72 -9.82
CA ILE A 418 9.11 -12.80 -8.83
C ILE A 418 7.77 -13.50 -9.06
N THR A 419 6.64 -12.76 -9.08
CA THR A 419 5.29 -13.32 -9.29
C THR A 419 5.14 -14.13 -10.60
N ARG A 420 5.91 -13.78 -11.64
CA ARG A 420 5.94 -14.54 -12.91
C ARG A 420 6.60 -15.91 -12.79
N ARG A 421 7.54 -16.10 -11.85
CA ARG A 421 8.24 -17.38 -11.62
C ARG A 421 7.57 -18.20 -10.52
N ASN A 422 7.34 -17.58 -9.37
CA ASN A 422 6.57 -18.17 -8.28
C ASN A 422 5.29 -17.35 -8.09
N ARG A 423 4.14 -17.96 -8.40
CA ARG A 423 2.83 -17.30 -8.29
C ARG A 423 2.30 -17.23 -6.86
N THR A 424 2.66 -18.17 -5.99
CA THR A 424 2.19 -18.26 -4.60
C THR A 424 3.01 -17.39 -3.63
N ALA A 425 4.26 -17.03 -4.00
CA ALA A 425 5.13 -16.15 -3.22
C ALA A 425 4.40 -14.92 -2.66
N ASN A 426 4.58 -14.66 -1.36
CA ASN A 426 3.93 -13.56 -0.66
C ASN A 426 4.85 -12.32 -0.70
N ILE A 427 4.45 -11.26 -1.41
CA ILE A 427 5.37 -10.15 -1.73
C ILE A 427 4.89 -8.82 -1.16
N GLY A 428 5.68 -8.24 -0.26
CA GLY A 428 5.56 -6.87 0.20
C GLY A 428 6.46 -5.92 -0.58
N LEU A 429 6.00 -4.69 -0.80
CA LEU A 429 6.79 -3.57 -1.31
C LEU A 429 6.63 -2.37 -0.38
N PHE A 430 7.71 -1.75 0.11
CA PHE A 430 7.62 -0.54 0.93
C PHE A 430 8.40 0.62 0.30
N LEU A 431 7.75 1.77 0.09
CA LEU A 431 8.39 2.99 -0.45
C LEU A 431 8.80 3.94 0.68
N HIS A 432 10.09 4.29 0.73
CA HIS A 432 10.64 5.21 1.73
C HIS A 432 10.64 6.67 1.26
N VAL A 433 10.62 6.89 -0.04
CA VAL A 433 10.36 8.21 -0.66
C VAL A 433 8.87 8.54 -0.74
N PRO A 434 8.48 9.81 -0.92
CA PRO A 434 7.09 10.18 -1.17
C PRO A 434 6.55 9.55 -2.46
N PHE A 435 5.23 9.40 -2.56
CA PHE A 435 4.58 9.12 -3.84
C PHE A 435 3.96 10.41 -4.40
N PRO A 436 4.17 10.75 -5.68
CA PRO A 436 3.81 12.04 -6.23
C PRO A 436 2.37 12.09 -6.70
N SER A 437 1.83 13.30 -6.89
CA SER A 437 0.48 13.49 -7.41
C SER A 437 0.30 12.82 -8.77
N SER A 438 -0.93 12.43 -9.09
CA SER A 438 -1.26 11.81 -10.39
C SER A 438 -0.99 12.71 -11.60
N GLU A 439 -0.77 14.00 -11.40
CA GLU A 439 -0.36 14.92 -12.47
C GLU A 439 1.12 14.77 -12.77
N ILE A 440 1.97 14.82 -11.73
CA ILE A 440 3.41 14.65 -11.86
C ILE A 440 3.78 13.22 -12.26
N PHE A 441 3.13 12.19 -11.68
CA PHE A 441 3.39 10.80 -12.05
C PHE A 441 3.07 10.52 -13.53
N ARG A 442 2.08 11.23 -14.11
CA ARG A 442 1.74 11.09 -15.54
C ARG A 442 2.82 11.62 -16.48
N CYS A 443 3.76 12.46 -16.02
CA CYS A 443 4.90 12.89 -16.81
C CYS A 443 5.91 11.76 -17.08
N LEU A 444 5.91 10.68 -16.29
CA LEU A 444 6.79 9.54 -16.54
C LEU A 444 6.34 8.75 -17.79
N PRO A 445 7.23 8.44 -18.76
CA PRO A 445 6.86 7.63 -19.93
C PRO A 445 6.41 6.22 -19.53
N TYR A 446 7.18 5.54 -18.69
CA TYR A 446 6.98 4.13 -18.26
C TYR A 446 6.03 3.98 -17.06
N ARG A 447 5.09 4.92 -16.93
CA ARG A 447 4.19 5.04 -15.77
C ARG A 447 3.30 3.81 -15.54
N GLU A 448 2.81 3.18 -16.60
CA GLU A 448 1.91 2.04 -16.45
C GLU A 448 2.67 0.75 -16.13
N GLU A 449 3.87 0.59 -16.67
CA GLU A 449 4.78 -0.52 -16.41
C GLU A 449 5.21 -0.54 -14.95
N ILE A 450 5.57 0.62 -14.39
CA ILE A 450 5.90 0.74 -12.96
C ILE A 450 4.68 0.44 -12.09
N LEU A 451 3.51 1.01 -12.37
CA LEU A 451 2.31 0.75 -11.55
C LEU A 451 1.88 -0.72 -11.60
N ARG A 452 1.88 -1.34 -12.79
CA ARG A 452 1.61 -2.79 -12.94
C ARG A 452 2.71 -3.63 -12.27
N GLY A 453 3.94 -3.13 -12.21
CA GLY A 453 5.04 -3.71 -11.45
C GLY A 453 4.78 -3.74 -9.94
N MET A 454 4.42 -2.58 -9.38
CA MET A 454 4.08 -2.43 -7.96
C MET A 454 2.86 -3.29 -7.59
N LEU A 455 1.81 -3.30 -8.42
CA LEU A 455 0.58 -4.08 -8.20
C LEU A 455 0.76 -5.61 -8.34
N CYS A 456 1.95 -6.10 -8.70
CA CYS A 456 2.29 -7.51 -8.55
C CYS A 456 2.68 -7.91 -7.12
N ALA A 457 2.90 -6.96 -6.22
CA ALA A 457 2.93 -7.20 -4.78
C ALA A 457 1.54 -7.58 -4.24
N ASP A 458 1.51 -8.05 -3.00
CA ASP A 458 0.32 -8.37 -2.22
C ASP A 458 0.06 -7.30 -1.15
N LEU A 459 1.11 -6.69 -0.59
CA LEU A 459 1.05 -5.50 0.27
C LEU A 459 1.97 -4.39 -0.22
N ILE A 460 1.46 -3.16 -0.32
CA ILE A 460 2.24 -1.95 -0.63
C ILE A 460 2.22 -0.99 0.56
N GLY A 461 3.40 -0.63 1.08
CA GLY A 461 3.59 0.22 2.25
C GLY A 461 4.05 1.63 1.90
N PHE A 462 3.50 2.62 2.61
CA PHE A 462 3.91 4.03 2.56
C PHE A 462 4.04 4.62 3.96
N HIS A 463 4.88 5.65 4.12
CA HIS A 463 5.02 6.33 5.41
C HIS A 463 3.77 7.11 5.86
N PHE A 464 3.05 7.76 4.93
CA PHE A 464 1.90 8.60 5.25
C PHE A 464 0.72 8.35 4.30
N PHE A 465 -0.49 8.57 4.81
CA PHE A 465 -1.73 8.40 4.05
C PHE A 465 -1.79 9.31 2.82
N GLU A 466 -1.13 10.47 2.84
CA GLU A 466 -1.03 11.35 1.68
C GLU A 466 -0.36 10.67 0.47
N TYR A 467 0.74 9.93 0.72
CA TYR A 467 1.48 9.22 -0.32
C TYR A 467 0.67 8.02 -0.83
N ALA A 468 0.08 7.25 0.09
CA ALA A 468 -0.83 6.16 -0.25
C ALA A 468 -2.04 6.66 -1.08
N ARG A 469 -2.64 7.78 -0.71
CA ARG A 469 -3.74 8.44 -1.45
C ARG A 469 -3.30 8.83 -2.85
N HIS A 470 -2.11 9.40 -3.02
CA HIS A 470 -1.58 9.74 -4.34
C HIS A 470 -1.37 8.50 -5.21
N PHE A 471 -0.86 7.40 -4.66
CA PHE A 471 -0.77 6.11 -5.35
C PHE A 471 -2.16 5.59 -5.77
N LEU A 472 -3.12 5.52 -4.84
CA LEU A 472 -4.50 5.07 -5.09
C LEU A 472 -5.21 5.88 -6.19
N VAL A 473 -5.12 7.22 -6.14
CA VAL A 473 -5.68 8.10 -7.18
C VAL A 473 -4.97 7.91 -8.53
N THR A 474 -3.66 7.66 -8.52
CA THR A 474 -2.89 7.39 -9.74
C THR A 474 -3.29 6.05 -10.36
N CYS A 475 -3.48 4.99 -9.57
CA CYS A 475 -4.03 3.72 -10.03
C CYS A 475 -5.44 3.87 -10.62
N ARG A 476 -6.32 4.65 -9.99
CA ARG A 476 -7.66 4.96 -10.55
C ARG A 476 -7.56 5.70 -11.88
N ARG A 477 -6.76 6.76 -11.97
CA ARG A 477 -6.65 7.62 -13.17
C ARG A 477 -5.90 7.00 -14.35
N LEU A 478 -4.93 6.11 -14.12
CA LEU A 478 -4.14 5.48 -15.19
C LEU A 478 -4.58 4.05 -15.54
N LEU A 479 -5.08 3.28 -14.58
CA LEU A 479 -5.42 1.87 -14.78
C LEU A 479 -6.91 1.57 -14.60
N GLY A 480 -7.74 2.58 -14.28
CA GLY A 480 -9.18 2.41 -14.06
C GLY A 480 -9.52 1.60 -12.80
N LEU A 481 -8.57 1.44 -11.88
CA LEU A 481 -8.72 0.56 -10.73
C LEU A 481 -9.45 1.26 -9.58
N GLU A 482 -10.47 0.61 -9.05
CA GLU A 482 -11.14 1.04 -7.82
C GLU A 482 -10.42 0.46 -6.59
N PHE A 483 -10.52 1.18 -5.47
CA PHE A 483 -10.01 0.76 -4.18
C PHE A 483 -11.11 0.83 -3.12
N SER A 484 -11.05 -0.09 -2.17
CA SER A 484 -12.06 -0.25 -1.10
C SER A 484 -11.39 -0.63 0.21
N PHE A 485 -12.08 -0.41 1.33
CA PHE A 485 -11.68 -1.02 2.60
C PHE A 485 -12.06 -2.51 2.59
N ARG A 486 -11.13 -3.37 3.00
CA ARG A 486 -11.36 -4.80 3.21
C ARG A 486 -11.42 -5.12 4.72
N ARG A 487 -11.67 -6.38 5.05
CA ARG A 487 -11.65 -6.87 6.45
C ARG A 487 -10.32 -6.48 7.12
N GLY A 488 -10.35 -6.15 8.40
CA GLY A 488 -9.21 -5.61 9.14
C GLY A 488 -9.01 -4.09 9.03
N GLY A 489 -9.77 -3.40 8.17
CA GLY A 489 -9.70 -1.93 8.01
C GLY A 489 -8.59 -1.44 7.08
N LEU A 490 -7.89 -2.36 6.41
CA LEU A 490 -6.88 -2.04 5.39
C LEU A 490 -7.55 -1.62 4.07
N LEU A 491 -6.91 -0.70 3.36
CA LEU A 491 -7.27 -0.35 1.99
C LEU A 491 -6.75 -1.43 1.04
N ALA A 492 -7.49 -1.75 -0.01
CA ALA A 492 -7.01 -2.62 -1.08
C ALA A 492 -7.50 -2.17 -2.46
N ILE A 493 -6.66 -2.38 -3.47
CA ILE A 493 -6.96 -2.25 -4.90
C ILE A 493 -7.26 -3.65 -5.44
N ASP A 494 -8.34 -3.82 -6.20
CA ASP A 494 -8.59 -5.09 -6.91
C ASP A 494 -7.87 -5.11 -8.27
N PHE A 495 -6.83 -5.95 -8.39
CA PHE A 495 -5.98 -6.04 -9.57
C PHE A 495 -5.70 -7.50 -9.96
N GLY A 496 -6.03 -7.87 -11.20
CA GLY A 496 -5.76 -9.21 -11.74
C GLY A 496 -6.46 -10.35 -10.99
N GLY A 497 -7.63 -10.09 -10.39
CA GLY A 497 -8.36 -11.07 -9.58
C GLY A 497 -7.84 -11.21 -8.13
N ARG A 498 -6.85 -10.41 -7.72
CA ARG A 498 -6.36 -10.34 -6.32
C ARG A 498 -6.69 -8.98 -5.71
N SER A 499 -6.75 -8.93 -4.39
CA SER A 499 -6.74 -7.66 -3.64
C SER A 499 -5.30 -7.33 -3.23
N VAL A 500 -4.76 -6.25 -3.78
CA VAL A 500 -3.46 -5.69 -3.39
C VAL A 500 -3.69 -4.72 -2.25
N PHE A 501 -3.23 -5.07 -1.05
CA PHE A 501 -3.42 -4.26 0.15
C PHE A 501 -2.48 -3.06 0.16
N VAL A 502 -2.91 -1.98 0.83
CA VAL A 502 -2.14 -0.75 1.02
C VAL A 502 -2.09 -0.40 2.50
N ARG A 503 -0.88 -0.42 3.08
CA ARG A 503 -0.62 -0.09 4.48
C ARG A 503 0.07 1.28 4.60
N VAL A 504 -0.29 2.01 5.65
CA VAL A 504 0.38 3.25 6.05
C VAL A 504 1.10 2.99 7.37
N GLY A 505 2.39 3.29 7.45
CA GLY A 505 3.19 3.10 8.66
C GLY A 505 4.53 3.84 8.58
N HIS A 506 4.81 4.68 9.56
CA HIS A 506 6.01 5.49 9.60
C HIS A 506 7.19 4.71 10.23
N VAL A 507 8.42 4.92 9.73
CA VAL A 507 9.64 4.30 10.30
C VAL A 507 10.18 5.19 11.42
N HIS A 508 10.23 4.65 12.62
CA HIS A 508 10.80 5.31 13.79
C HIS A 508 12.26 4.91 14.04
N ILE A 509 12.86 5.47 15.08
CA ILE A 509 14.16 5.06 15.62
C ILE A 509 13.99 4.02 16.74
N MET A 510 15.08 3.38 17.14
CA MET A 510 15.12 2.52 18.32
C MET A 510 15.66 3.33 19.52
N TYR A 511 14.80 4.07 20.22
CA TYR A 511 15.18 5.10 21.20
C TYR A 511 16.16 4.64 22.29
N ASN A 512 15.75 3.67 23.13
CA ASN A 512 16.56 3.18 24.27
C ASN A 512 17.93 2.64 23.84
N ASN A 513 17.95 2.09 22.64
CA ASN A 513 19.08 1.47 22.00
C ASN A 513 20.06 2.52 21.42
N LEU A 514 19.55 3.66 20.92
CA LEU A 514 20.38 4.81 20.56
C LEU A 514 20.95 5.48 21.83
N GLN A 515 20.15 5.63 22.88
CA GLN A 515 20.59 6.14 24.19
C GLN A 515 21.78 5.35 24.78
N GLN A 516 21.74 4.02 24.68
CA GLN A 516 22.88 3.17 25.09
C GLN A 516 24.14 3.45 24.25
N ALA A 517 24.01 3.51 22.92
CA ALA A 517 25.13 3.79 22.03
C ALA A 517 25.77 5.19 22.26
N LEU A 518 25.00 6.19 22.68
CA LEU A 518 25.51 7.52 23.05
C LEU A 518 26.41 7.50 24.29
N LEU A 519 26.09 6.64 25.27
CA LEU A 519 26.88 6.45 26.48
C LEU A 519 28.19 5.74 26.14
N ASP A 520 28.13 4.65 25.38
CA ASP A 520 29.29 3.82 25.01
C ASP A 520 30.29 4.57 24.13
N ALA A 521 29.80 5.40 23.19
CA ALA A 521 30.65 6.15 22.26
C ALA A 521 31.30 7.42 22.85
N ASN A 522 30.98 7.77 24.10
CA ASN A 522 31.39 9.01 24.77
C ASN A 522 31.15 10.28 23.92
N CYS A 523 30.00 10.35 23.24
CA CYS A 523 29.64 11.50 22.39
C CYS A 523 29.60 12.82 23.17
N SER A 524 29.42 12.77 24.50
CA SER A 524 29.47 13.92 25.40
C SER A 524 30.79 14.71 25.29
N ALA A 525 31.94 14.03 25.29
CA ALA A 525 33.25 14.72 25.21
C ALA A 525 33.45 15.43 23.87
N ALA A 526 32.99 14.84 22.76
CA ALA A 526 33.03 15.47 21.45
C ALA A 526 32.02 16.63 21.32
N ALA A 527 30.85 16.52 21.95
CA ALA A 527 29.87 17.61 22.04
C ALA A 527 30.39 18.79 22.88
N GLU A 528 31.11 18.52 23.97
CA GLU A 528 31.81 19.53 24.78
C GLU A 528 32.93 20.21 23.99
N ALA A 529 33.68 19.49 23.15
CA ALA A 529 34.67 20.08 22.25
C ALA A 529 34.02 21.02 21.22
N ILE A 530 32.88 20.63 20.62
CA ILE A 530 32.10 21.50 19.72
C ILE A 530 31.65 22.78 20.46
N ARG A 531 31.15 22.66 21.69
CA ARG A 531 30.75 23.82 22.51
C ARG A 531 31.92 24.70 22.93
N SER A 532 33.09 24.12 23.20
CA SER A 532 34.29 24.86 23.60
C SER A 532 34.85 25.72 22.46
N ARG A 533 34.61 25.36 21.20
CA ARG A 533 34.92 26.21 20.03
C ARG A 533 33.99 27.41 19.88
N HIS A 534 32.76 27.30 20.40
CA HIS A 534 31.69 28.31 20.25
C HIS A 534 31.14 28.73 21.64
N PRO A 535 31.97 29.30 22.53
CA PRO A 535 31.58 29.62 23.90
C PRO A 535 30.48 30.71 23.93
N GLY A 536 29.46 30.51 24.76
CA GLY A 536 28.33 31.44 24.89
C GLY A 536 27.32 31.42 23.75
N LYS A 537 27.72 31.04 22.52
CA LYS A 537 26.86 31.10 21.33
C LYS A 537 25.72 30.09 21.34
N PHE A 538 24.58 30.50 20.77
CA PHE A 538 23.48 29.60 20.41
C PHE A 538 23.82 28.82 19.14
N ILE A 539 23.74 27.49 19.19
CA ILE A 539 24.14 26.61 18.08
C ILE A 539 22.90 26.07 17.35
N PHE A 540 22.73 26.44 16.09
CA PHE A 540 21.90 25.71 15.14
C PHE A 540 22.71 24.55 14.55
N GLY A 541 22.24 23.32 14.73
CA GLY A 541 22.86 22.12 14.16
C GLY A 541 22.08 21.62 12.95
N SER A 542 22.78 21.17 11.91
CA SER A 542 22.15 20.55 10.75
C SER A 542 23.06 19.54 10.03
N VAL A 543 22.46 18.47 9.50
CA VAL A 543 23.15 17.38 8.79
C VAL A 543 22.30 16.89 7.64
N ASP A 544 22.68 17.18 6.40
CA ASP A 544 21.88 16.90 5.22
C ASP A 544 22.72 16.32 4.09
N ARG A 545 22.03 15.71 3.11
CA ARG A 545 22.63 15.33 1.82
C ARG A 545 23.03 16.59 1.07
N CYS A 546 24.21 16.61 0.47
CA CYS A 546 24.58 17.64 -0.51
C CYS A 546 23.84 17.40 -1.84
N GLU A 547 22.53 17.65 -1.85
CA GLU A 547 21.66 17.59 -3.02
C GLU A 547 20.59 18.70 -2.99
N PRO A 548 19.99 19.09 -4.13
CA PRO A 548 19.03 20.20 -4.18
C PRO A 548 17.81 20.03 -3.27
N LEU A 549 17.32 18.78 -3.10
CA LEU A 549 16.16 18.47 -2.26
C LEU A 549 16.37 18.76 -0.76
N ALA A 550 17.62 18.88 -0.29
CA ALA A 550 17.91 19.26 1.09
C ALA A 550 17.68 20.76 1.39
N GLY A 551 17.44 21.60 0.36
CA GLY A 551 17.14 23.03 0.57
C GLY A 551 18.30 23.85 1.14
N LEU A 552 19.54 23.34 1.10
CA LEU A 552 20.72 23.94 1.75
C LEU A 552 20.97 25.41 1.38
N GLN A 553 20.73 25.79 0.11
CA GLN A 553 20.88 27.19 -0.33
C GLN A 553 19.83 28.11 0.28
N LEU A 554 18.58 27.63 0.43
CA LEU A 554 17.50 28.35 1.09
C LEU A 554 17.80 28.49 2.60
N LYS A 555 18.36 27.45 3.21
CA LYS A 555 18.79 27.46 4.63
C LYS A 555 19.81 28.56 4.92
N ILE A 556 20.85 28.67 4.09
CA ILE A 556 21.88 29.71 4.23
C ILE A 556 21.30 31.11 4.00
N ALA A 557 20.47 31.29 2.96
CA ALA A 557 19.81 32.57 2.69
C ALA A 557 18.85 33.00 3.82
N ALA A 558 18.09 32.07 4.39
CA ALA A 558 17.23 32.32 5.54
C ALA A 558 18.02 32.64 6.82
N PHE A 559 19.18 32.02 7.01
CA PHE A 559 20.06 32.30 8.14
C PHE A 559 20.77 33.67 8.00
N GLU A 560 21.19 34.05 6.80
CA GLU A 560 21.63 35.43 6.53
C GLU A 560 20.50 36.42 6.83
N ARG A 561 19.28 36.14 6.36
CA ARG A 561 18.10 36.98 6.59
C ARG A 561 17.76 37.13 8.07
N PHE A 562 17.97 36.08 8.87
CA PHE A 562 17.87 36.14 10.34
C PHE A 562 18.89 37.12 10.95
N LEU A 563 20.16 37.04 10.54
CA LEU A 563 21.20 37.97 11.02
C LEU A 563 20.97 39.42 10.57
N GLU A 564 20.32 39.64 9.43
CA GLU A 564 19.91 40.98 8.99
C GLU A 564 18.79 41.55 9.87
N CYS A 565 17.69 40.81 10.04
CA CYS A 565 16.50 41.25 10.76
C CYS A 565 16.71 41.39 12.28
N TYR A 566 17.57 40.56 12.88
CA TYR A 566 17.69 40.44 14.33
C TYR A 566 19.11 40.79 14.79
N GLU A 567 19.34 42.07 15.10
CA GLU A 567 20.68 42.58 15.42
C GLU A 567 21.35 41.89 16.62
N TYR A 568 20.54 41.43 17.59
CA TYR A 568 21.01 40.73 18.79
C TYR A 568 21.69 39.39 18.48
N ALA A 569 21.39 38.77 17.34
CA ALA A 569 21.96 37.48 16.95
C ALA A 569 23.41 37.62 16.44
N ARG A 570 23.84 38.82 16.04
CA ARG A 570 25.15 39.08 15.42
C ARG A 570 26.28 38.95 16.45
N GLY A 571 27.18 38.00 16.24
CA GLY A 571 28.17 37.52 17.22
C GLY A 571 27.68 36.35 18.08
N GLU A 572 26.39 36.29 18.42
CA GLU A 572 25.82 35.43 19.47
C GLU A 572 25.29 34.07 18.98
N VAL A 573 25.16 33.85 17.66
CA VAL A 573 24.66 32.58 17.08
C VAL A 573 25.66 31.95 16.12
N VAL A 574 25.56 30.64 15.90
CA VAL A 574 26.31 29.92 14.86
C VAL A 574 25.47 28.79 14.25
N LEU A 575 25.56 28.62 12.93
CA LEU A 575 25.02 27.48 12.18
C LEU A 575 26.14 26.50 11.86
N ILE A 576 26.08 25.28 12.39
CA ILE A 576 26.99 24.19 12.04
C ILE A 576 26.25 23.26 11.08
N GLN A 577 26.66 23.26 9.81
CA GLN A 577 26.03 22.52 8.73
C GLN A 577 27.00 21.47 8.18
N TYR A 578 26.71 20.19 8.44
CA TYR A 578 27.35 19.11 7.68
C TYR A 578 26.58 18.82 6.40
N ALA A 579 27.25 18.83 5.25
CA ALA A 579 26.66 18.53 3.96
C ALA A 579 27.40 17.33 3.35
N TYR A 580 26.86 16.11 3.52
CA TYR A 580 27.56 14.91 3.07
C TYR A 580 27.35 14.63 1.59
N PRO A 581 28.41 14.30 0.82
CA PRO A 581 28.30 14.04 -0.60
C PRO A 581 27.48 12.76 -0.84
N VAL A 582 26.52 12.85 -1.77
CA VAL A 582 25.82 11.66 -2.30
C VAL A 582 26.77 10.95 -3.26
N ARG A 583 26.83 9.61 -3.25
CA ARG A 583 27.70 8.85 -4.17
C ARG A 583 27.34 9.17 -5.62
N SER A 584 28.22 9.87 -6.32
CA SER A 584 28.01 10.34 -7.68
C SER A 584 28.44 9.30 -8.72
N TRP A 585 27.65 8.25 -8.93
CA TRP A 585 27.71 7.45 -10.16
C TRP A 585 27.08 8.25 -11.32
N GLY A 586 27.67 9.41 -11.66
CA GLY A 586 27.21 10.31 -12.74
C GLY A 586 26.63 11.67 -12.32
N ARG A 587 26.37 11.93 -11.02
CA ARG A 587 25.89 13.25 -10.54
C ARG A 587 26.98 14.33 -10.63
N SER A 588 26.96 15.16 -11.68
CA SER A 588 27.80 16.39 -11.75
C SER A 588 27.33 17.48 -10.77
N ASP A 589 26.03 17.51 -10.47
CA ASP A 589 25.37 18.58 -9.71
C ASP A 589 25.82 18.71 -8.25
N ALA A 590 26.27 17.61 -7.62
CA ALA A 590 26.65 17.61 -6.21
C ALA A 590 27.92 18.45 -5.95
N ALA A 591 28.92 18.34 -6.84
CA ALA A 591 30.12 19.16 -6.77
C ALA A 591 29.81 20.64 -7.08
N ALA A 592 28.98 20.89 -8.10
CA ALA A 592 28.54 22.24 -8.45
C ALA A 592 27.71 22.89 -7.32
N LEU A 593 26.87 22.13 -6.62
CA LEU A 593 26.15 22.58 -5.43
C LEU A 593 27.10 22.87 -4.27
N ALA A 594 28.05 21.98 -3.99
CA ALA A 594 29.07 22.17 -2.95
C ALA A 594 29.83 23.50 -3.14
N SER A 595 30.31 23.79 -4.35
CA SER A 595 31.01 25.05 -4.66
C SER A 595 30.11 26.28 -4.57
N ARG A 596 28.80 26.17 -4.88
CA ARG A 596 27.85 27.27 -4.65
C ARG A 596 27.61 27.51 -3.15
N LEU A 597 27.45 26.45 -2.37
CA LEU A 597 27.26 26.54 -0.91
C LEU A 597 28.47 27.16 -0.21
N GLN A 598 29.70 26.76 -0.59
CA GLN A 598 30.94 27.34 -0.08
C GLN A 598 30.98 28.85 -0.33
N ARG A 599 30.75 29.30 -1.57
CA ARG A 599 30.73 30.72 -1.91
C ARG A 599 29.69 31.50 -1.10
N GLN A 600 28.45 30.99 -0.99
CA GLN A 600 27.40 31.65 -0.20
C GLN A 600 27.79 31.77 1.28
N VAL A 601 28.46 30.75 1.85
CA VAL A 601 28.95 30.79 3.24
C VAL A 601 30.12 31.75 3.41
N GLU A 602 31.04 31.81 2.45
CA GLU A 602 32.16 32.77 2.44
C GLU A 602 31.64 34.21 2.36
N GLU A 603 30.67 34.49 1.49
CA GLU A 603 30.02 35.82 1.35
C GLU A 603 29.36 36.26 2.66
N VAL A 604 28.57 35.39 3.30
CA VAL A 604 27.89 35.67 4.57
C VAL A 604 28.90 35.85 5.71
N ASN A 605 29.87 34.96 5.86
CA ASN A 605 30.88 35.07 6.91
C ASN A 605 31.74 36.33 6.74
N ALA A 606 32.19 36.66 5.52
CA ALA A 606 32.96 37.87 5.25
C ALA A 606 32.19 39.15 5.63
N LYS A 607 30.88 39.21 5.32
CA LYS A 607 29.99 40.33 5.68
C LYS A 607 29.96 40.60 7.19
N TYR A 608 29.87 39.57 8.03
CA TYR A 608 29.79 39.73 9.49
C TYR A 608 31.15 39.76 10.20
N SER A 609 32.17 39.08 9.66
CA SER A 609 33.56 39.21 10.13
C SER A 609 34.11 40.61 9.88
N ALA A 610 33.77 41.27 8.76
CA ALA A 610 34.09 42.67 8.52
C ALA A 610 33.43 43.65 9.53
N LEU A 611 32.30 43.27 10.14
CA LEU A 611 31.63 44.01 11.22
C LEU A 611 32.21 43.70 12.61
N GLY A 612 33.29 42.93 12.71
CA GLY A 612 33.90 42.51 13.97
C GLY A 612 33.05 41.51 14.76
N ARG A 613 32.10 40.81 14.11
CA ARG A 613 31.20 39.83 14.75
C ARG A 613 31.65 38.38 14.58
N GLY A 614 32.68 38.16 13.75
CA GLY A 614 33.24 36.84 13.47
C GLY A 614 32.33 35.98 12.59
N ASP A 615 32.79 34.75 12.35
CA ASP A 615 32.08 33.83 11.48
C ASP A 615 30.84 33.25 12.16
N HIS A 616 29.82 33.01 11.34
CA HIS A 616 28.47 32.66 11.74
C HIS A 616 28.00 31.33 11.16
N ILE A 617 28.62 30.82 10.09
CA ILE A 617 28.30 29.53 9.48
C ILE A 617 29.57 28.66 9.37
N GLU A 618 29.54 27.47 9.97
CA GLU A 618 30.55 26.42 9.85
C GLU A 618 30.03 25.34 8.88
N LEU A 619 30.46 25.39 7.62
CA LEU A 619 30.06 24.44 6.57
C LEU A 619 31.09 23.32 6.41
N LEU A 620 30.67 22.08 6.64
CA LEU A 620 31.51 20.89 6.61
C LEU A 620 31.04 19.94 5.49
N ILE A 621 31.70 20.01 4.32
CA ILE A 621 31.40 19.13 3.18
C ILE A 621 32.27 17.88 3.24
N LYS A 622 31.79 16.86 3.96
CA LYS A 622 32.47 15.56 4.11
C LYS A 622 31.50 14.44 4.42
N GLU A 623 31.97 13.19 4.33
CA GLU A 623 31.24 12.08 4.94
C GLU A 623 31.16 12.28 6.47
N VAL A 624 30.03 11.93 7.07
CA VAL A 624 29.74 12.15 8.49
C VAL A 624 29.54 10.80 9.16
N GLU A 625 30.43 10.47 10.09
CA GLU A 625 30.30 9.25 10.88
C GLU A 625 29.18 9.40 11.93
N TRP A 626 28.57 8.29 12.34
CA TRP A 626 27.42 8.31 13.25
C TRP A 626 27.71 9.06 14.56
N HIS A 627 28.89 8.85 15.13
CA HIS A 627 29.30 9.51 16.37
C HIS A 627 29.50 11.02 16.20
N GLU A 628 29.97 11.50 15.05
CA GLU A 628 30.12 12.94 14.78
C GLU A 628 28.75 13.62 14.70
N ARG A 629 27.82 13.01 13.98
CA ARG A 629 26.44 13.48 13.85
C ARG A 629 25.73 13.55 15.20
N CYS A 630 25.86 12.51 16.02
CA CYS A 630 25.29 12.50 17.36
C CYS A 630 25.95 13.53 18.28
N SER A 631 27.28 13.72 18.18
CA SER A 631 27.99 14.75 18.94
C SER A 631 27.50 16.17 18.58
N LEU A 632 27.23 16.45 17.31
CA LEU A 632 26.58 17.71 16.91
C LEU A 632 25.16 17.82 17.48
N PHE A 633 24.34 16.76 17.40
CA PHE A 633 22.97 16.78 17.92
C PHE A 633 22.92 17.00 19.43
N THR A 634 23.81 16.37 20.20
CA THR A 634 23.98 16.65 21.63
C THR A 634 24.41 18.09 21.87
N ALA A 635 25.35 18.62 21.07
CA ALA A 635 25.85 19.99 21.20
C ALA A 635 24.82 21.07 20.84
N ALA A 636 24.01 20.91 19.78
CA ALA A 636 23.17 21.98 19.22
C ALA A 636 21.99 22.40 20.12
N ASP A 637 21.70 23.70 20.19
CA ASP A 637 20.52 24.25 20.88
C ASP A 637 19.22 24.07 20.09
N CYS A 638 19.33 24.15 18.76
CA CYS A 638 18.22 23.93 17.84
C CYS A 638 18.65 23.07 16.65
N LEU A 639 17.84 22.08 16.27
CA LEU A 639 17.96 21.44 14.95
C LEU A 639 17.33 22.35 13.88
N LEU A 640 18.00 22.53 12.74
CA LEU A 640 17.46 23.27 11.59
C LEU A 640 17.37 22.37 10.35
N ASP A 641 16.19 21.81 10.09
CA ASP A 641 15.93 20.96 8.93
C ASP A 641 15.01 21.67 7.93
N SER A 642 15.54 22.03 6.77
CA SER A 642 14.84 22.81 5.75
C SER A 642 14.67 22.04 4.43
N CYS A 643 14.60 20.70 4.50
CA CYS A 643 14.46 19.88 3.29
C CYS A 643 13.23 20.29 2.48
N ILE A 644 13.42 20.53 1.18
CA ILE A 644 12.36 20.90 0.22
C ILE A 644 11.30 19.80 0.10
N ARG A 645 11.75 18.53 0.11
CA ARG A 645 10.89 17.35 0.12
C ARG A 645 11.72 16.14 0.53
N GLU A 646 11.27 15.36 1.50
CA GLU A 646 11.86 14.05 1.83
C GLU A 646 10.80 13.16 2.50
N GLY A 647 10.79 11.87 2.15
CA GLY A 647 9.83 10.90 2.66
C GLY A 647 10.23 10.35 4.01
N LEU A 648 11.46 9.83 4.11
CA LEU A 648 12.04 9.30 5.34
C LEU A 648 13.21 10.17 5.79
N ASN A 649 13.00 10.93 6.86
CA ASN A 649 14.04 11.71 7.51
C ASN A 649 14.07 11.38 9.01
N LEU A 650 15.17 10.79 9.48
CA LEU A 650 15.32 10.37 10.87
C LEU A 650 16.08 11.38 11.74
N ASN A 651 16.70 12.41 11.15
CA ASN A 651 17.49 13.41 11.89
C ASN A 651 16.72 14.02 13.08
N PRO A 652 15.42 14.40 12.97
CA PRO A 652 14.71 15.00 14.10
C PRO A 652 14.46 14.05 15.26
N PHE A 653 14.21 12.76 14.97
CA PHE A 653 14.03 11.76 16.02
C PHE A 653 15.35 11.45 16.72
N GLU A 654 16.44 11.32 15.96
CA GLU A 654 17.77 11.09 16.50
C GLU A 654 18.26 12.31 17.30
N TYR A 655 17.95 13.53 16.84
CA TYR A 655 18.20 14.77 17.58
C TYR A 655 17.46 14.77 18.92
N LEU A 656 16.13 14.59 18.93
CA LEU A 656 15.34 14.54 20.16
C LEU A 656 15.78 13.42 21.12
N CYS A 657 16.33 12.33 20.58
CA CYS A 657 16.92 11.24 21.36
C CYS A 657 18.31 11.58 21.92
N CYS A 658 19.14 12.35 21.22
CA CYS A 658 20.44 12.83 21.73
C CYS A 658 20.30 13.90 22.83
N ARG A 659 19.12 14.49 22.97
CA ARG A 659 18.84 15.61 23.89
C ARG A 659 18.25 15.10 25.19
N ASN A 660 19.10 14.87 26.19
CA ASN A 660 18.67 14.60 27.56
C ASN A 660 18.13 15.88 28.24
N ASP A 661 17.25 15.72 29.23
CA ASP A 661 16.40 16.75 29.89
C ASP A 661 17.13 17.94 30.56
N LEU A 662 18.46 18.04 30.41
CA LEU A 662 19.32 18.99 31.12
C LEU A 662 19.39 20.39 30.47
N ARG A 663 18.90 20.57 29.22
CA ARG A 663 18.93 21.87 28.52
C ARG A 663 17.71 22.09 27.63
N PRO A 664 17.12 23.31 27.64
CA PRO A 664 16.06 23.68 26.70
C PRO A 664 16.46 23.43 25.24
N THR A 665 15.61 22.67 24.56
CA THR A 665 15.82 22.12 23.21
C THR A 665 14.75 22.62 22.25
N ALA A 666 15.13 23.00 21.03
CA ALA A 666 14.21 23.42 19.97
C ALA A 666 14.48 22.67 18.66
N ALA A 667 13.50 22.65 17.75
CA ALA A 667 13.68 22.14 16.40
C ALA A 667 12.85 22.97 15.42
N ILE A 668 13.42 23.28 14.26
CA ILE A 668 12.75 23.92 13.12
C ILE A 668 12.74 22.89 11.99
N LEU A 669 11.55 22.50 11.53
CA LEU A 669 11.37 21.50 10.47
C LEU A 669 10.54 22.05 9.30
N SER A 670 10.98 21.74 8.09
CA SER A 670 10.18 21.93 6.88
C SER A 670 8.86 21.16 6.95
N GLU A 671 7.75 21.83 6.63
CA GLU A 671 6.41 21.22 6.53
C GLU A 671 6.29 20.13 5.45
N PHE A 672 7.27 20.05 4.54
CA PHE A 672 7.32 19.10 3.41
C PHE A 672 8.11 17.82 3.70
N THR A 673 8.56 17.65 4.95
CA THR A 673 9.23 16.43 5.43
C THR A 673 8.22 15.49 6.09
N GLY A 674 8.41 14.18 5.90
CA GLY A 674 7.60 13.17 6.59
C GLY A 674 7.60 13.34 8.12
N CYS A 675 8.79 13.45 8.71
CA CYS A 675 8.99 13.59 10.16
C CYS A 675 8.27 14.79 10.78
N SER A 676 8.06 15.89 10.04
CA SER A 676 7.23 17.01 10.48
C SER A 676 5.85 16.52 10.93
N ARG A 677 5.21 15.58 10.22
CA ARG A 677 3.88 15.07 10.55
C ARG A 677 3.85 14.12 11.77
N ALA A 678 5.00 13.60 12.17
CA ALA A 678 5.14 12.65 13.28
C ALA A 678 5.48 13.32 14.63
N LEU A 679 5.93 14.58 14.63
CA LEU A 679 6.37 15.31 15.81
C LEU A 679 5.47 16.54 16.08
N ALA A 680 5.21 16.83 17.34
CA ALA A 680 4.35 17.94 17.78
C ALA A 680 5.14 19.18 18.22
N SER A 681 6.36 19.00 18.76
CA SER A 681 7.21 20.08 19.27
C SER A 681 7.86 21.02 18.24
N PRO A 682 8.21 20.61 17.00
CA PRO A 682 9.02 21.46 16.13
C PRO A 682 8.25 22.62 15.50
N ILE A 683 8.94 23.76 15.37
CA ILE A 683 8.43 24.92 14.61
C ILE A 683 8.39 24.53 13.13
N ARG A 684 7.19 24.49 12.56
CA ARG A 684 6.98 24.16 11.15
C ARG A 684 7.24 25.38 10.29
N VAL A 685 8.07 25.23 9.27
CA VAL A 685 8.39 26.29 8.31
C VAL A 685 8.17 25.85 6.87
N ASN A 686 7.82 26.81 6.03
CA ASN A 686 7.90 26.67 4.58
C ASN A 686 9.31 27.11 4.14
N PRO A 687 10.19 26.22 3.63
CA PRO A 687 11.58 26.57 3.36
C PRO A 687 11.78 27.55 2.18
N TRP A 688 10.74 27.86 1.40
CA TRP A 688 10.78 28.90 0.37
C TRP A 688 10.50 30.31 0.93
N ASN A 689 10.05 30.43 2.18
CA ASN A 689 9.80 31.71 2.84
C ASN A 689 10.92 32.04 3.83
N CYS A 690 11.95 32.74 3.35
CA CYS A 690 13.12 33.13 4.15
C CYS A 690 12.77 33.99 5.36
N ASP A 691 11.78 34.90 5.26
CA ASP A 691 11.34 35.73 6.40
C ASP A 691 10.66 34.88 7.49
N ALA A 692 9.82 33.91 7.11
CA ALA A 692 9.19 32.98 8.05
C ALA A 692 10.21 32.03 8.71
N MET A 693 11.23 31.57 7.95
CA MET A 693 12.35 30.83 8.52
C MET A 693 13.16 31.67 9.50
N ALA A 694 13.44 32.93 9.18
CA ALA A 694 14.14 33.86 10.08
C ALA A 694 13.35 34.12 11.38
N ALA A 695 12.03 34.32 11.28
CA ALA A 695 11.16 34.44 12.45
C ALA A 695 11.08 33.15 13.29
N ALA A 696 11.17 31.97 12.66
CA ALA A 696 11.26 30.70 13.38
C ALA A 696 12.60 30.54 14.11
N MET A 697 13.71 31.04 13.55
CA MET A 697 15.01 31.08 14.23
C MET A 697 14.97 31.99 15.46
N ASP A 698 14.39 33.19 15.33
CA ASP A 698 14.16 34.10 16.47
C ASP A 698 13.32 33.46 17.58
N ALA A 699 12.19 32.82 17.21
CA ALA A 699 11.33 32.09 18.14
C ALA A 699 12.05 30.89 18.80
N ALA A 700 12.96 30.21 18.11
CA ALA A 700 13.75 29.12 18.68
C ALA A 700 14.83 29.63 19.66
N VAL A 701 15.45 30.77 19.40
CA VAL A 701 16.42 31.39 20.32
C VAL A 701 15.74 31.92 21.58
N SER A 702 14.67 32.69 21.40
CA SER A 702 13.99 33.41 22.49
C SER A 702 12.96 32.56 23.25
N GLY A 703 12.32 31.58 22.61
CA GLY A 703 11.11 30.92 23.11
C GLY A 703 11.27 29.47 23.56
N ARG A 704 12.45 28.85 23.41
CA ARG A 704 12.67 27.40 23.60
C ARG A 704 12.17 26.83 24.93
N GLU A 705 12.21 27.58 26.03
CA GLU A 705 11.74 27.10 27.34
C GLU A 705 10.26 26.71 27.31
N THR A 706 9.43 27.44 26.56
CA THR A 706 7.99 27.14 26.40
C THR A 706 7.72 25.84 25.63
N MET A 707 8.69 25.37 24.83
CA MET A 707 8.56 24.19 23.96
C MET A 707 8.82 22.87 24.70
N GLN A 708 9.40 22.89 25.91
CA GLN A 708 9.88 21.67 26.57
C GLN A 708 8.75 20.67 26.91
N VAL A 709 7.54 21.15 27.18
CA VAL A 709 6.36 20.29 27.40
C VAL A 709 6.00 19.49 26.14
N ALA A 710 6.16 20.09 24.96
CA ALA A 710 5.92 19.39 23.69
C ALA A 710 7.10 18.45 23.35
N VAL A 711 8.34 18.86 23.62
CA VAL A 711 9.55 18.03 23.44
C VAL A 711 9.45 16.74 24.26
N GLY A 712 9.06 16.83 25.54
CA GLY A 712 8.88 15.65 26.39
C GLY A 712 7.81 14.69 25.88
N ARG A 713 6.70 15.20 25.31
CA ARG A 713 5.68 14.37 24.65
C ARG A 713 6.22 13.65 23.43
N ASP A 714 7.00 14.33 22.58
CA ASP A 714 7.64 13.72 21.41
C ASP A 714 8.66 12.65 21.82
N GLN A 715 9.48 12.90 22.85
CA GLN A 715 10.42 11.91 23.38
C GLN A 715 9.69 10.68 23.95
N THR A 716 8.62 10.87 24.72
CA THR A 716 7.76 9.77 25.17
C THR A 716 7.15 9.02 23.99
N HIS A 717 6.70 9.71 22.93
CA HIS A 717 6.19 9.07 21.71
C HIS A 717 7.26 8.20 21.04
N LEU A 718 8.52 8.64 20.97
CA LEU A 718 9.64 7.90 20.37
C LEU A 718 10.15 6.74 21.23
N GLN A 719 9.95 6.79 22.55
CA GLN A 719 10.23 5.65 23.43
C GLN A 719 9.26 4.48 23.18
N HIS A 720 8.00 4.76 22.88
CA HIS A 720 6.96 3.75 22.66
C HIS A 720 6.87 3.28 21.19
N ASN A 721 7.13 4.16 20.22
CA ASN A 721 7.05 3.87 18.79
C ASN A 721 8.45 3.69 18.22
N ASN A 722 8.76 2.47 17.79
CA ASN A 722 10.10 2.07 17.36
C ASN A 722 10.10 1.31 16.01
N THR A 723 11.28 1.12 15.43
CA THR A 723 11.46 0.47 14.12
C THR A 723 11.00 -1.00 14.11
N LEU A 724 11.13 -1.72 15.22
CA LEU A 724 10.74 -3.13 15.33
C LEU A 724 9.21 -3.27 15.24
N ASN A 725 8.45 -2.48 16.01
CA ASN A 725 6.98 -2.48 15.95
C ASN A 725 6.48 -2.24 14.51
N TRP A 726 7.09 -1.27 13.80
CA TRP A 726 6.74 -0.97 12.40
C TRP A 726 6.97 -2.17 11.47
N ALA A 727 8.10 -2.87 11.64
CA ALA A 727 8.47 -4.03 10.84
C ALA A 727 7.56 -5.23 11.14
N GLU A 728 7.34 -5.55 12.41
CA GLU A 728 6.46 -6.64 12.84
C GLU A 728 5.03 -6.42 12.34
N GLU A 729 4.47 -5.22 12.49
CA GLU A 729 3.12 -4.92 11.99
C GLU A 729 3.03 -4.95 10.45
N PHE A 730 4.09 -4.57 9.73
CA PHE A 730 4.12 -4.72 8.26
C PHE A 730 4.17 -6.19 7.84
N VAL A 731 4.99 -7.01 8.49
CA VAL A 731 5.11 -8.45 8.21
C VAL A 731 3.81 -9.19 8.58
N LEU A 732 3.15 -8.83 9.68
CA LEU A 732 1.83 -9.35 10.05
C LEU A 732 0.75 -9.02 9.01
N ASP A 733 0.69 -7.77 8.53
CA ASP A 733 -0.25 -7.40 7.47
C ASP A 733 0.11 -8.02 6.11
N LEU A 734 1.39 -8.30 5.84
CA LEU A 734 1.83 -9.03 4.66
C LEU A 734 1.45 -10.52 4.75
N ALA A 735 1.59 -11.15 5.92
CA ALA A 735 1.08 -12.50 6.15
C ALA A 735 -0.44 -12.59 5.95
N ARG A 736 -1.21 -11.58 6.40
CA ARG A 736 -2.65 -11.45 6.12
C ARG A 736 -2.98 -11.18 4.65
N ALA A 737 -2.09 -10.50 3.93
CA ALA A 737 -2.22 -10.25 2.50
C ALA A 737 -1.86 -11.46 1.61
N ARG A 738 -1.36 -12.56 2.20
CA ARG A 738 -1.00 -13.79 1.48
C ARG A 738 -2.19 -14.24 0.62
N LYS A 739 -1.90 -14.51 -0.66
CA LYS A 739 -2.90 -14.87 -1.68
C LYS A 739 -3.76 -16.06 -1.21
N SER A 740 -5.05 -15.85 -1.00
CA SER A 740 -5.95 -16.98 -0.71
C SER A 740 -5.99 -17.96 -1.88
N ALA A 741 -6.04 -19.26 -1.57
CA ALA A 741 -6.20 -20.33 -2.54
C ALA A 741 -7.57 -20.30 -3.27
N ASP A 742 -8.53 -19.49 -2.81
CA ASP A 742 -9.91 -19.45 -3.34
C ASP A 742 -10.02 -18.92 -4.79
N LEU A 743 -9.00 -18.20 -5.29
CA LEU A 743 -8.97 -17.59 -6.63
C LEU A 743 -7.73 -18.02 -7.42
N VAL A 744 -7.64 -19.33 -7.67
CA VAL A 744 -6.66 -19.91 -8.60
C VAL A 744 -6.96 -19.42 -10.04
N TYR A 745 -5.98 -19.44 -10.94
CA TYR A 745 -6.31 -19.43 -12.37
C TYR A 745 -7.04 -20.74 -12.73
N LEU A 746 -8.07 -20.67 -13.56
CA LEU A 746 -8.84 -21.85 -13.97
C LEU A 746 -7.93 -22.90 -14.64
N ASP A 747 -7.90 -24.13 -14.11
CA ASP A 747 -7.19 -25.23 -14.77
C ASP A 747 -8.01 -25.74 -15.95
N THR A 748 -7.58 -25.34 -17.14
CA THR A 748 -8.21 -25.76 -18.40
C THR A 748 -8.19 -27.28 -18.58
N SER A 749 -7.22 -27.98 -18.00
CA SER A 749 -7.07 -29.44 -18.10
C SER A 749 -8.13 -30.17 -17.28
N LEU A 750 -8.37 -29.71 -16.05
CA LEU A 750 -9.43 -30.22 -15.17
C LEU A 750 -10.81 -29.98 -15.79
N VAL A 751 -11.08 -28.76 -16.27
CA VAL A 751 -12.35 -28.41 -16.93
C VAL A 751 -12.60 -29.25 -18.17
N MET A 752 -11.58 -29.49 -19.01
CA MET A 752 -11.70 -30.36 -20.18
C MET A 752 -11.96 -31.83 -19.79
N THR A 753 -11.38 -32.31 -18.68
CA THR A 753 -11.59 -33.68 -18.18
C THR A 753 -13.01 -33.86 -17.65
N ALA A 754 -13.50 -32.93 -16.81
CA ALA A 754 -14.89 -32.91 -16.35
C ALA A 754 -15.87 -32.84 -17.54
N PHE A 755 -15.64 -31.91 -18.48
CA PHE A 755 -16.47 -31.77 -19.69
C PHE A 755 -16.58 -33.06 -20.50
N ARG A 756 -15.50 -33.84 -20.64
CA ARG A 756 -15.50 -35.12 -21.39
C ARG A 756 -16.35 -36.20 -20.72
N ASN A 757 -16.31 -36.28 -19.39
CA ASN A 757 -16.96 -37.34 -18.62
C ASN A 757 -18.46 -37.09 -18.38
N SER A 758 -18.90 -35.83 -18.42
CA SER A 758 -20.28 -35.42 -18.11
C SER A 758 -21.31 -35.68 -19.22
N ARG A 759 -22.55 -35.92 -18.82
CA ARG A 759 -23.69 -36.33 -19.66
C ARG A 759 -24.69 -35.20 -19.91
N HIS A 760 -24.90 -34.31 -18.94
CA HIS A 760 -25.85 -33.20 -18.98
C HIS A 760 -25.14 -31.89 -18.60
N ARG A 761 -24.68 -31.17 -19.64
CA ARG A 761 -23.73 -30.06 -19.49
C ARG A 761 -24.40 -28.72 -19.76
N VAL A 762 -24.40 -27.82 -18.78
CA VAL A 762 -25.01 -26.49 -18.89
C VAL A 762 -23.93 -25.41 -18.88
N PHE A 763 -24.05 -24.45 -19.81
CA PHE A 763 -23.14 -23.33 -19.96
C PHE A 763 -23.90 -22.03 -19.78
N PHE A 764 -23.44 -21.18 -18.86
CA PHE A 764 -23.93 -19.83 -18.66
C PHE A 764 -22.81 -18.84 -19.01
N PHE A 765 -23.05 -18.01 -20.01
CA PHE A 765 -22.12 -16.96 -20.39
C PHE A 765 -22.80 -15.61 -20.20
N ASP A 766 -22.15 -14.70 -19.47
CA ASP A 766 -22.40 -13.29 -19.68
C ASP A 766 -22.05 -12.87 -21.13
N CYS A 767 -22.68 -11.81 -21.63
CA CYS A 767 -22.43 -11.27 -22.97
C CYS A 767 -21.48 -10.06 -22.99
N GLU A 768 -21.79 -8.98 -22.27
CA GLU A 768 -21.12 -7.69 -22.40
C GLU A 768 -19.81 -7.65 -21.59
N GLY A 769 -18.66 -7.61 -22.27
CA GLY A 769 -17.34 -7.66 -21.62
C GLY A 769 -16.76 -9.07 -21.61
N THR A 770 -17.63 -10.08 -21.50
CA THR A 770 -17.27 -11.51 -21.48
C THR A 770 -17.15 -12.14 -22.88
N LEU A 771 -18.20 -12.09 -23.71
CA LEU A 771 -18.24 -12.70 -25.06
C LEU A 771 -18.23 -11.66 -26.20
N ALA A 772 -18.83 -10.50 -25.94
CA ALA A 772 -18.85 -9.33 -26.80
C ALA A 772 -17.97 -8.24 -26.18
N PRO A 773 -17.24 -7.43 -26.97
CA PRO A 773 -16.50 -6.30 -26.43
C PRO A 773 -17.45 -5.28 -25.78
N ASP A 774 -17.21 -4.85 -24.53
CA ASP A 774 -17.95 -3.74 -23.90
C ASP A 774 -17.52 -2.37 -24.47
N GLN A 775 -17.58 -2.24 -25.80
CA GLN A 775 -17.46 -0.98 -26.52
C GLN A 775 -18.86 -0.47 -26.87
N ARG A 776 -19.41 0.36 -25.99
CA ARG A 776 -20.69 1.03 -26.19
C ARG A 776 -20.50 2.18 -27.17
N ARG A 777 -21.19 2.16 -28.30
CA ARG A 777 -21.24 3.30 -29.21
C ARG A 777 -22.57 4.02 -28.99
N LEU A 778 -22.49 5.27 -28.52
CA LEU A 778 -23.63 6.18 -28.53
C LEU A 778 -24.09 6.37 -29.98
N ALA A 779 -25.34 5.99 -30.25
CA ALA A 779 -26.01 6.26 -31.51
C ALA A 779 -27.13 7.27 -31.26
N MET A 780 -26.86 8.56 -31.44
CA MET A 780 -27.93 9.56 -31.52
C MET A 780 -28.71 9.37 -32.83
N MET A 781 -29.83 8.66 -32.80
CA MET A 781 -30.82 8.79 -33.87
C MET A 781 -31.59 10.09 -33.67
N GLN A 782 -31.31 11.09 -34.51
CA GLN A 782 -32.11 12.31 -34.60
C GLN A 782 -33.46 12.04 -35.28
N LYS A 783 -34.38 11.39 -34.56
CA LYS A 783 -35.83 11.49 -34.76
C LYS A 783 -36.52 11.54 -33.40
N ASN A 784 -37.18 12.66 -33.13
CA ASN A 784 -38.16 12.86 -32.06
C ASN A 784 -37.68 12.82 -30.59
N GLY A 785 -36.38 12.61 -30.31
CA GLY A 785 -35.75 13.08 -29.07
C GLY A 785 -35.92 12.23 -27.80
N GLU A 786 -36.51 11.02 -27.89
CA GLU A 786 -36.76 10.16 -26.71
C GLU A 786 -35.86 8.91 -26.61
N GLU A 787 -35.06 8.59 -27.65
CA GLU A 787 -34.35 7.31 -27.75
C GLU A 787 -32.81 7.45 -27.71
N LEU A 788 -32.25 7.44 -26.50
CA LEU A 788 -30.82 7.29 -26.23
C LEU A 788 -30.44 5.80 -26.13
N PHE A 789 -30.14 5.17 -27.26
CA PHE A 789 -29.62 3.80 -27.28
C PHE A 789 -28.09 3.75 -27.39
N ALA A 790 -27.46 3.08 -26.43
CA ALA A 790 -26.05 2.70 -26.50
C ALA A 790 -25.93 1.36 -27.24
N ALA A 791 -25.72 1.40 -28.56
CA ALA A 791 -25.55 0.19 -29.35
C ALA A 791 -24.22 -0.49 -28.96
N GLY A 792 -24.30 -1.72 -28.43
CA GLY A 792 -23.13 -2.59 -28.26
C GLY A 792 -22.63 -3.14 -29.59
N ARG A 793 -21.51 -3.87 -29.56
CA ARG A 793 -21.06 -4.67 -30.72
C ARG A 793 -21.42 -6.14 -30.47
N PRO A 794 -21.86 -6.90 -31.51
CA PRO A 794 -22.07 -8.33 -31.37
C PRO A 794 -20.76 -9.08 -31.07
N PRO A 795 -20.84 -10.31 -30.53
CA PRO A 795 -19.68 -11.20 -30.39
C PRO A 795 -18.95 -11.41 -31.72
N SER A 796 -17.65 -11.66 -31.66
CA SER A 796 -16.85 -11.89 -32.88
C SER A 796 -17.29 -13.15 -33.63
N GLY A 797 -17.07 -13.19 -34.94
CA GLY A 797 -17.36 -14.38 -35.75
C GLY A 797 -16.61 -15.64 -35.31
N GLN A 798 -15.51 -15.51 -34.56
CA GLN A 798 -14.84 -16.63 -33.90
C GLN A 798 -15.67 -17.14 -32.71
N VAL A 799 -16.14 -16.25 -31.83
CA VAL A 799 -17.00 -16.62 -30.69
C VAL A 799 -18.31 -17.25 -31.18
N GLN A 800 -18.97 -16.66 -32.17
CA GLN A 800 -20.19 -17.23 -32.76
C GLN A 800 -19.96 -18.65 -33.33
N ARG A 801 -18.82 -18.92 -33.99
CA ARG A 801 -18.48 -20.28 -34.45
C ARG A 801 -18.28 -21.25 -33.29
N CYS A 802 -17.62 -20.84 -32.20
CA CYS A 802 -17.47 -21.66 -31.00
C CYS A 802 -18.82 -22.00 -30.36
N LEU A 803 -19.73 -21.03 -30.24
CA LEU A 803 -21.08 -21.26 -29.70
C LEU A 803 -21.90 -22.22 -30.56
N LYS A 804 -21.89 -22.05 -31.90
CA LYS A 804 -22.55 -22.98 -32.82
C LYS A 804 -22.01 -24.41 -32.67
N ALA A 805 -20.70 -24.59 -32.56
CA ALA A 805 -20.09 -25.90 -32.44
C ALA A 805 -20.28 -26.53 -31.04
N LEU A 806 -20.37 -25.73 -29.96
CA LEU A 806 -20.82 -26.22 -28.65
C LEU A 806 -22.26 -26.75 -28.69
N LEU A 807 -23.15 -26.09 -29.43
CA LEU A 807 -24.56 -26.49 -29.59
C LEU A 807 -24.77 -27.69 -30.53
N GLN A 808 -23.79 -28.08 -31.35
CA GLN A 808 -23.86 -29.31 -32.16
C GLN A 808 -23.91 -30.58 -31.30
N ASN A 809 -23.48 -30.53 -30.03
CA ASN A 809 -23.54 -31.67 -29.13
C ASN A 809 -24.84 -31.63 -28.31
N PRO A 810 -25.77 -32.59 -28.47
CA PRO A 810 -27.10 -32.55 -27.83
C PRO A 810 -27.06 -32.67 -26.29
N LYS A 811 -25.93 -33.10 -25.71
CA LYS A 811 -25.67 -33.10 -24.26
C LYS A 811 -25.49 -31.69 -23.68
N ASN A 812 -25.26 -30.69 -24.53
CA ASN A 812 -24.98 -29.33 -24.12
C ASN A 812 -26.27 -28.49 -24.13
N THR A 813 -26.41 -27.60 -23.14
CA THR A 813 -27.38 -26.51 -23.16
C THR A 813 -26.60 -25.23 -22.90
N VAL A 814 -26.63 -24.29 -23.84
CA VAL A 814 -25.88 -23.02 -23.76
C VAL A 814 -26.86 -21.87 -23.60
N VAL A 815 -26.64 -21.03 -22.59
CA VAL A 815 -27.47 -19.88 -22.24
C VAL A 815 -26.59 -18.64 -22.16
N ILE A 816 -26.98 -17.59 -22.88
CA ILE A 816 -26.37 -16.26 -22.81
C ILE A 816 -27.22 -15.39 -21.90
N LEU A 817 -26.59 -14.71 -20.93
CA LEU A 817 -27.21 -13.69 -20.11
C LEU A 817 -26.64 -12.32 -20.47
N SER A 818 -27.52 -11.33 -20.59
CA SER A 818 -27.14 -9.99 -21.06
C SER A 818 -28.01 -8.93 -20.39
N GLY A 819 -27.45 -7.72 -20.26
CA GLY A 819 -28.19 -6.53 -19.84
C GLY A 819 -28.97 -5.84 -20.97
N ARG A 820 -28.97 -6.39 -22.20
CA ARG A 820 -29.59 -5.78 -23.39
C ARG A 820 -31.04 -6.20 -23.58
N ASP A 821 -31.76 -5.45 -24.43
CA ASP A 821 -33.12 -5.78 -24.84
C ASP A 821 -33.19 -7.06 -25.70
N ARG A 822 -34.41 -7.58 -25.85
CA ARG A 822 -34.69 -8.81 -26.60
C ARG A 822 -34.32 -8.70 -28.08
N SER A 823 -34.69 -7.62 -28.74
CA SER A 823 -34.47 -7.38 -30.17
C SER A 823 -32.97 -7.40 -30.54
N LEU A 824 -32.13 -6.75 -29.74
CA LEU A 824 -30.69 -6.71 -29.98
C LEU A 824 -30.05 -8.09 -29.82
N LEU A 825 -30.51 -8.90 -28.86
CA LEU A 825 -30.02 -10.27 -28.66
C LEU A 825 -30.50 -11.23 -29.74
N GLU A 826 -31.75 -11.10 -30.21
CA GLU A 826 -32.24 -11.82 -31.39
C GLU A 826 -31.39 -11.50 -32.62
N ASP A 827 -31.02 -10.24 -32.83
CA ASP A 827 -30.15 -9.83 -33.94
C ASP A 827 -28.72 -10.36 -33.81
N TRP A 828 -28.13 -10.32 -32.62
CA TRP A 828 -26.74 -10.77 -32.38
C TRP A 828 -26.57 -12.29 -32.47
N PHE A 829 -27.61 -13.06 -32.14
CA PHE A 829 -27.58 -14.52 -32.09
C PHE A 829 -28.49 -15.20 -33.12
N ARG A 830 -29.08 -14.44 -34.07
CA ARG A 830 -29.99 -14.92 -35.13
C ARG A 830 -29.52 -16.19 -35.85
N ASP A 831 -28.22 -16.27 -36.14
CA ASP A 831 -27.62 -17.38 -36.88
C ASP A 831 -27.22 -18.58 -35.99
N VAL A 832 -27.50 -18.53 -34.68
CA VAL A 832 -27.13 -19.54 -33.67
C VAL A 832 -28.38 -20.23 -33.12
N LYS A 833 -28.91 -21.20 -33.87
CA LYS A 833 -30.13 -21.92 -33.48
C LYS A 833 -29.93 -22.76 -32.22
N GLY A 834 -30.98 -22.86 -31.38
CA GLY A 834 -30.99 -23.66 -30.15
C GLY A 834 -30.28 -23.03 -28.95
N ILE A 835 -29.83 -21.78 -29.06
CA ILE A 835 -29.20 -21.05 -27.94
C ILE A 835 -30.26 -20.45 -27.00
N GLY A 836 -30.02 -20.57 -25.70
CA GLY A 836 -30.79 -19.85 -24.68
C GLY A 836 -30.38 -18.39 -24.61
N LEU A 837 -31.35 -17.48 -24.49
CA LEU A 837 -31.12 -16.05 -24.32
C LEU A 837 -31.87 -15.55 -23.09
N CYS A 838 -31.18 -14.83 -22.22
CA CYS A 838 -31.77 -14.07 -21.11
C CYS A 838 -31.47 -12.59 -21.34
N ALA A 839 -32.52 -11.82 -21.59
CA ALA A 839 -32.45 -10.38 -21.85
C ALA A 839 -32.71 -9.58 -20.57
N GLU A 840 -32.25 -8.34 -20.56
CA GLU A 840 -32.52 -7.35 -19.52
C GLU A 840 -32.21 -7.89 -18.10
N HIS A 841 -31.01 -8.44 -17.94
CA HIS A 841 -30.53 -9.08 -16.70
C HIS A 841 -31.45 -10.20 -16.17
N GLY A 842 -32.13 -10.93 -17.08
CA GLY A 842 -32.96 -12.08 -16.74
C GLY A 842 -34.45 -11.76 -16.55
N TYR A 843 -34.90 -10.52 -16.82
CA TYR A 843 -36.32 -10.18 -16.84
C TYR A 843 -37.10 -10.96 -17.91
N TYR A 844 -36.49 -11.13 -19.08
CA TYR A 844 -36.99 -12.01 -20.14
C TYR A 844 -36.03 -13.18 -20.36
N TYR A 845 -36.59 -14.36 -20.66
CA TYR A 845 -35.82 -15.55 -20.97
C TYR A 845 -36.46 -16.34 -22.12
N ARG A 846 -35.63 -16.94 -22.97
CA ARG A 846 -36.03 -17.73 -24.13
C ARG A 846 -35.11 -18.94 -24.22
N LEU A 847 -35.67 -20.14 -24.21
CA LEU A 847 -34.94 -21.37 -24.41
C LEU A 847 -35.90 -22.41 -24.97
N ASP A 848 -35.62 -22.93 -26.16
CA ASP A 848 -36.37 -23.99 -26.86
C ASP A 848 -36.97 -25.05 -25.91
N LYS A 849 -36.10 -25.67 -25.07
CA LYS A 849 -36.47 -26.71 -24.09
C LYS A 849 -37.37 -26.27 -22.93
N LEU A 850 -37.57 -24.98 -22.69
CA LEU A 850 -38.40 -24.42 -21.61
C LEU A 850 -39.63 -23.68 -22.12
N THR A 851 -39.51 -22.96 -23.24
CA THR A 851 -40.50 -21.98 -23.72
C THR A 851 -40.95 -22.22 -25.17
N GLY A 852 -40.52 -23.31 -25.83
CA GLY A 852 -40.85 -23.53 -27.24
C GLY A 852 -40.23 -22.48 -28.18
N ASP A 853 -39.09 -21.92 -27.77
CA ASP A 853 -38.35 -20.82 -28.41
C ASP A 853 -39.06 -19.45 -28.39
N GLU A 854 -40.16 -19.31 -27.63
CA GLU A 854 -40.82 -18.03 -27.32
C GLU A 854 -40.22 -17.32 -26.09
N TRP A 855 -40.41 -16.00 -25.96
CA TRP A 855 -39.95 -15.23 -24.80
C TRP A 855 -40.91 -15.35 -23.61
N GLY A 856 -40.45 -15.99 -22.53
CA GLY A 856 -41.06 -15.88 -21.20
C GLY A 856 -40.63 -14.58 -20.50
N CYS A 857 -41.51 -14.08 -19.61
CA CYS A 857 -41.23 -12.95 -18.72
C CYS A 857 -41.25 -13.41 -17.26
N MET A 858 -40.32 -12.92 -16.45
CA MET A 858 -40.19 -13.33 -15.05
C MET A 858 -41.16 -12.59 -14.11
N CYS A 859 -41.61 -11.39 -14.48
CA CYS A 859 -42.61 -10.60 -13.75
C CYS A 859 -43.44 -9.75 -14.73
N PRO A 860 -44.50 -10.30 -15.35
CA PRO A 860 -45.25 -9.61 -16.41
C PRO A 860 -46.04 -8.38 -15.93
N ASP A 861 -46.44 -8.34 -14.65
CA ASP A 861 -47.24 -7.25 -14.06
C ASP A 861 -46.40 -6.15 -13.40
N ALA A 862 -45.18 -5.90 -13.91
CA ALA A 862 -44.25 -4.93 -13.32
C ALA A 862 -44.67 -3.47 -13.55
N ASP A 863 -44.63 -2.67 -12.48
CA ASP A 863 -44.80 -1.22 -12.55
C ASP A 863 -43.52 -0.54 -13.09
N PHE A 864 -43.68 0.29 -14.12
CA PHE A 864 -42.62 1.09 -14.74
C PHE A 864 -42.79 2.61 -14.54
N THR A 865 -43.78 3.08 -13.77
CA THR A 865 -44.01 4.51 -13.54
C THR A 865 -42.83 5.21 -12.83
N TRP A 866 -42.02 4.48 -12.07
CA TRP A 866 -40.76 4.97 -11.51
C TRP A 866 -39.75 5.45 -12.57
N LYS A 867 -39.85 4.99 -13.83
CA LYS A 867 -38.89 5.33 -14.88
C LYS A 867 -38.90 6.80 -15.26
N SER A 868 -40.06 7.45 -15.32
CA SER A 868 -40.13 8.89 -15.64
C SER A 868 -39.44 9.72 -14.55
N VAL A 869 -39.74 9.44 -13.28
CA VAL A 869 -39.11 10.07 -12.11
C VAL A 869 -37.58 9.87 -12.11
N ALA A 870 -37.12 8.65 -12.39
CA ALA A 870 -35.69 8.35 -12.48
C ALA A 870 -35.00 9.06 -13.65
N VAL A 871 -35.62 9.11 -14.84
CA VAL A 871 -35.09 9.81 -16.03
C VAL A 871 -34.99 11.31 -15.77
N GLU A 872 -36.02 11.95 -15.20
CA GLU A 872 -36.00 13.39 -14.91
C GLU A 872 -34.82 13.78 -14.01
N LEU A 873 -34.53 12.99 -12.97
CA LEU A 873 -33.37 13.20 -12.11
C LEU A 873 -32.07 12.90 -12.85
N MET A 874 -31.93 11.73 -13.48
CA MET A 874 -30.71 11.34 -14.21
C MET A 874 -30.34 12.36 -15.30
N LEU A 875 -31.31 12.98 -15.98
CA LEU A 875 -31.07 14.03 -16.98
C LEU A 875 -30.41 15.28 -16.39
N GLN A 876 -30.69 15.63 -15.12
CA GLN A 876 -29.99 16.72 -14.43
C GLN A 876 -28.51 16.38 -14.19
N TYR A 877 -28.23 15.12 -13.86
CA TYR A 877 -26.86 14.64 -13.68
C TYR A 877 -26.10 14.56 -15.00
N VAL A 878 -26.74 14.12 -16.09
CA VAL A 878 -26.14 14.12 -17.43
C VAL A 878 -25.78 15.54 -17.86
N LYS A 879 -26.68 16.52 -17.70
CA LYS A 879 -26.43 17.94 -18.04
C LYS A 879 -25.23 18.55 -17.31
N ARG A 880 -24.90 18.07 -16.10
CA ARG A 880 -23.78 18.60 -15.28
C ARG A 880 -22.54 17.70 -15.27
N THR A 881 -22.57 16.54 -15.94
CA THR A 881 -21.48 15.54 -15.93
C THR A 881 -21.08 15.18 -17.36
N GLN A 882 -20.13 15.94 -17.91
CA GLN A 882 -19.64 15.73 -19.27
C GLN A 882 -19.09 14.30 -19.44
N GLY A 883 -19.45 13.64 -20.54
CA GLY A 883 -19.10 12.24 -20.79
C GLY A 883 -20.06 11.21 -20.17
N SER A 884 -21.09 11.66 -19.43
CA SER A 884 -22.15 10.76 -18.94
C SER A 884 -23.39 10.75 -19.84
N PHE A 885 -24.18 9.69 -19.76
CA PHE A 885 -25.44 9.52 -20.48
C PHE A 885 -26.41 8.58 -19.75
N ILE A 886 -27.67 8.56 -20.17
CA ILE A 886 -28.66 7.56 -19.74
C ILE A 886 -28.74 6.45 -20.78
N GLU A 887 -28.72 5.21 -20.34
CA GLU A 887 -28.94 4.00 -21.12
C GLU A 887 -30.22 3.30 -20.62
N ASN A 888 -31.23 3.15 -21.48
CA ASN A 888 -32.47 2.44 -21.17
C ASN A 888 -32.34 0.97 -21.56
N LYS A 889 -32.47 0.06 -20.58
CA LYS A 889 -32.30 -1.40 -20.75
C LYS A 889 -33.63 -2.16 -20.67
N GLY A 890 -34.70 -1.63 -21.25
CA GLY A 890 -36.03 -2.24 -21.22
C GLY A 890 -36.69 -2.18 -19.83
N SER A 891 -36.29 -3.03 -18.89
CA SER A 891 -36.76 -3.08 -17.50
C SER A 891 -35.87 -2.35 -16.48
N ALA A 892 -34.64 -1.95 -16.86
CA ALA A 892 -33.74 -1.12 -16.04
C ALA A 892 -33.43 0.24 -16.69
N LEU A 893 -32.88 1.18 -15.91
CA LEU A 893 -32.31 2.46 -16.37
C LEU A 893 -30.90 2.61 -15.79
N VAL A 894 -29.94 3.05 -16.60
CA VAL A 894 -28.54 3.20 -16.17
C VAL A 894 -28.05 4.62 -16.46
N PHE A 895 -27.59 5.32 -15.43
CA PHE A 895 -26.70 6.46 -15.59
C PHE A 895 -25.27 5.96 -15.73
N GLN A 896 -24.67 6.20 -16.90
CA GLN A 896 -23.37 5.69 -17.29
C GLN A 896 -22.38 6.86 -17.31
N TYR A 897 -21.25 6.75 -16.61
CA TYR A 897 -20.28 7.85 -16.42
C TYR A 897 -18.82 7.46 -16.74
N ARG A 898 -18.59 6.31 -17.38
CA ARG A 898 -17.24 5.81 -17.73
C ARG A 898 -16.41 6.76 -18.59
N ASP A 899 -17.03 7.58 -19.43
CA ASP A 899 -16.33 8.56 -20.29
C ASP A 899 -16.22 9.96 -19.64
N ALA A 900 -16.65 10.11 -18.37
CA ALA A 900 -16.44 11.32 -17.58
C ALA A 900 -15.07 11.31 -16.87
N ASP A 901 -14.65 12.44 -16.27
CA ASP A 901 -13.49 12.44 -15.37
C ASP A 901 -13.73 11.43 -14.22
N PRO A 902 -12.80 10.51 -13.90
CA PRO A 902 -13.05 9.44 -12.94
C PRO A 902 -13.40 9.92 -11.54
N ASP A 903 -12.84 11.04 -11.08
CA ASP A 903 -13.06 11.53 -9.73
C ASP A 903 -14.39 12.30 -9.65
N PHE A 904 -14.67 13.15 -10.64
CA PHE A 904 -15.92 13.90 -10.71
C PHE A 904 -17.11 13.00 -11.04
N GLY A 905 -16.97 12.07 -11.98
CA GLY A 905 -18.00 11.09 -12.34
C GLY A 905 -18.38 10.21 -11.16
N GLN A 906 -17.41 9.72 -10.39
CA GLN A 906 -17.68 8.94 -9.18
C GLN A 906 -18.38 9.76 -8.07
N LEU A 907 -18.03 11.05 -7.92
CA LEU A 907 -18.71 11.96 -7.00
C LEU A 907 -20.18 12.17 -7.42
N GLN A 908 -20.42 12.45 -8.70
CA GLN A 908 -21.74 12.62 -9.28
C GLN A 908 -22.59 11.36 -9.17
N ALA A 909 -21.99 10.19 -9.40
CA ALA A 909 -22.66 8.89 -9.27
C ALA A 909 -23.06 8.58 -7.83
N LYS A 910 -22.22 8.89 -6.84
CA LYS A 910 -22.55 8.69 -5.42
C LYS A 910 -23.73 9.56 -4.99
N ASP A 911 -23.69 10.84 -5.38
CA ASP A 911 -24.76 11.82 -5.12
C ASP A 911 -26.08 11.43 -5.80
N LEU A 912 -26.02 11.02 -7.08
CA LEU A 912 -27.17 10.49 -7.83
C LEU A 912 -27.76 9.24 -7.17
N SER A 913 -26.91 8.29 -6.75
CA SER A 913 -27.35 7.02 -6.13
C SER A 913 -28.10 7.28 -4.82
N SER A 914 -27.64 8.24 -4.02
CA SER A 914 -28.35 8.72 -2.82
C SER A 914 -29.72 9.33 -3.17
N HIS A 915 -29.78 10.31 -4.06
CA HIS A 915 -31.06 10.94 -4.43
C HIS A 915 -32.04 9.99 -5.12
N LEU A 916 -31.59 9.06 -5.97
CA LEU A 916 -32.45 8.02 -6.54
C LEU A 916 -33.02 7.09 -5.46
N SER A 917 -32.22 6.74 -4.45
CA SER A 917 -32.67 5.87 -3.35
C SER A 917 -33.73 6.54 -2.48
N GLU A 918 -33.64 7.86 -2.29
CA GLU A 918 -34.62 8.66 -1.57
C GLU A 918 -35.90 8.90 -2.40
N LEU A 919 -35.76 9.34 -3.66
CA LEU A 919 -36.89 9.68 -4.53
C LEU A 919 -37.71 8.47 -4.99
N LEU A 920 -37.07 7.31 -5.14
CA LEU A 920 -37.75 6.07 -5.53
C LEU A 920 -38.20 5.23 -4.32
N PHE A 921 -38.13 5.77 -3.10
CA PHE A 921 -38.57 5.08 -1.89
C PHE A 921 -40.06 4.71 -1.97
N GLY A 922 -40.35 3.40 -1.89
CA GLY A 922 -41.70 2.84 -1.96
C GLY A 922 -42.08 2.26 -3.33
N TYR A 923 -41.30 2.51 -4.38
CA TYR A 923 -41.42 1.76 -5.64
C TYR A 923 -40.74 0.38 -5.53
N PRO A 924 -41.16 -0.63 -6.33
CA PRO A 924 -40.59 -1.98 -6.31
C PRO A 924 -39.26 -2.04 -7.08
N VAL A 925 -38.31 -1.15 -6.76
CA VAL A 925 -37.00 -1.02 -7.42
C VAL A 925 -35.84 -1.02 -6.45
N THR A 926 -34.64 -1.19 -6.99
CA THR A 926 -33.37 -1.10 -6.29
C THR A 926 -32.41 -0.23 -7.08
N VAL A 927 -31.64 0.60 -6.37
CA VAL A 927 -30.55 1.40 -6.93
C VAL A 927 -29.24 0.67 -6.64
N VAL A 928 -28.42 0.45 -7.66
CA VAL A 928 -27.16 -0.29 -7.58
C VAL A 928 -26.05 0.51 -8.26
N SER A 929 -24.99 0.80 -7.53
CA SER A 929 -23.75 1.34 -8.11
C SER A 929 -22.80 0.20 -8.50
N GLY A 930 -22.27 0.29 -9.73
CA GLY A 930 -21.26 -0.62 -10.30
C GLY A 930 -20.13 0.16 -10.96
N LYS A 931 -19.21 -0.55 -11.62
CA LYS A 931 -17.97 0.05 -12.17
C LYS A 931 -18.28 1.06 -13.28
N GLY A 932 -18.27 2.34 -12.92
CA GLY A 932 -18.56 3.46 -13.81
C GLY A 932 -20.05 3.73 -14.06
N TYR A 933 -20.98 3.13 -13.31
CA TYR A 933 -22.43 3.33 -13.52
C TYR A 933 -23.29 3.32 -12.24
N VAL A 934 -24.49 3.89 -12.35
CA VAL A 934 -25.60 3.75 -11.39
C VAL A 934 -26.80 3.19 -12.13
N GLU A 935 -27.28 2.02 -11.73
CA GLU A 935 -28.41 1.29 -12.33
C GLU A 935 -29.61 1.29 -11.38
N VAL A 936 -30.78 1.61 -11.91
CA VAL A 936 -32.08 1.40 -11.24
C VAL A 936 -32.76 0.23 -11.94
N LYS A 937 -33.08 -0.82 -11.17
CA LYS A 937 -33.71 -2.05 -11.67
C LYS A 937 -34.81 -2.55 -10.75
N LEU A 938 -35.76 -3.31 -11.30
CA LEU A 938 -36.84 -3.94 -10.55
C LEU A 938 -36.32 -4.84 -9.42
N LEU A 939 -37.00 -4.80 -8.28
CA LEU A 939 -36.71 -5.66 -7.13
C LEU A 939 -36.99 -7.13 -7.49
N GLY A 940 -36.05 -8.02 -7.20
CA GLY A 940 -36.17 -9.47 -7.46
C GLY A 940 -35.83 -9.90 -8.90
N VAL A 941 -35.43 -8.98 -9.78
CA VAL A 941 -34.98 -9.28 -11.14
C VAL A 941 -33.45 -9.21 -11.22
N ASN A 942 -32.80 -10.36 -11.42
CA ASN A 942 -31.36 -10.45 -11.67
C ASN A 942 -30.97 -11.73 -12.42
N LYS A 943 -29.72 -11.76 -12.91
CA LYS A 943 -29.15 -12.89 -13.67
C LYS A 943 -29.22 -14.20 -12.86
N GLY A 944 -28.99 -14.13 -11.55
CA GLY A 944 -29.10 -15.27 -10.63
C GLY A 944 -30.47 -15.93 -10.62
N LYS A 945 -31.56 -15.15 -10.55
CA LYS A 945 -32.94 -15.68 -10.56
C LYS A 945 -33.30 -16.35 -11.88
N ALA A 946 -32.79 -15.85 -13.01
CA ALA A 946 -32.92 -16.52 -14.30
C ALA A 946 -32.16 -17.86 -14.32
N VAL A 947 -30.90 -17.89 -13.84
CA VAL A 947 -30.10 -19.12 -13.71
C VAL A 947 -30.79 -20.15 -12.81
N GLU A 948 -31.30 -19.73 -11.64
CA GLU A 948 -32.03 -20.59 -10.70
C GLU A 948 -33.23 -21.28 -11.37
N ARG A 949 -34.08 -20.49 -12.05
CA ARG A 949 -35.26 -21.00 -12.76
C ARG A 949 -34.89 -21.96 -13.89
N ILE A 950 -33.84 -21.66 -14.65
CA ILE A 950 -33.36 -22.51 -15.74
C ILE A 950 -32.82 -23.83 -15.19
N LEU A 951 -31.98 -23.81 -14.14
CA LEU A 951 -31.45 -25.01 -13.51
C LEU A 951 -32.55 -25.92 -12.95
N GLN A 952 -33.49 -25.35 -12.17
CA GLN A 952 -34.64 -26.10 -11.61
C GLN A 952 -35.51 -26.76 -12.69
N THR A 953 -35.72 -26.08 -13.82
CA THR A 953 -36.57 -26.61 -14.88
C THR A 953 -35.82 -27.65 -15.72
N LEU A 954 -34.54 -27.42 -16.03
CA LEU A 954 -33.70 -28.40 -16.72
C LEU A 954 -33.53 -29.69 -15.90
N SER A 955 -33.31 -29.60 -14.60
CA SER A 955 -33.20 -30.78 -13.72
C SER A 955 -34.51 -31.57 -13.65
N THR A 956 -35.66 -30.88 -13.65
CA THR A 956 -36.98 -31.50 -13.67
C THR A 956 -37.26 -32.23 -14.98
N LEU A 957 -36.77 -31.70 -16.11
CA LEU A 957 -37.04 -32.24 -17.46
C LEU A 957 -36.04 -33.32 -17.91
N HIS A 958 -34.77 -33.24 -17.49
CA HIS A 958 -33.67 -34.05 -18.06
C HIS A 958 -32.88 -34.87 -17.01
N GLY A 959 -33.19 -34.76 -15.72
CA GLY A 959 -32.45 -35.41 -14.62
C GLY A 959 -31.30 -34.56 -14.07
N ASP A 960 -30.47 -35.15 -13.22
CA ASP A 960 -29.39 -34.44 -12.52
C ASP A 960 -28.34 -33.86 -13.50
N ILE A 961 -28.00 -32.59 -13.29
CA ILE A 961 -27.00 -31.85 -14.08
C ILE A 961 -25.61 -32.16 -13.49
N ASP A 962 -24.74 -32.80 -14.28
CA ASP A 962 -23.42 -33.27 -13.83
C ASP A 962 -22.26 -32.35 -14.26
N PHE A 963 -22.55 -31.22 -14.92
CA PHE A 963 -21.58 -30.18 -15.24
C PHE A 963 -22.24 -28.81 -15.45
N VAL A 964 -21.74 -27.79 -14.77
CA VAL A 964 -22.11 -26.38 -14.98
C VAL A 964 -20.83 -25.57 -15.20
N PHE A 965 -20.79 -24.80 -16.29
CA PHE A 965 -19.72 -23.84 -16.56
C PHE A 965 -20.32 -22.44 -16.63
N CYS A 966 -19.84 -21.52 -15.79
CA CYS A 966 -20.35 -20.15 -15.72
C CYS A 966 -19.21 -19.14 -15.73
N ILE A 967 -19.37 -18.04 -16.47
CA ILE A 967 -18.38 -16.98 -16.59
C ILE A 967 -19.03 -15.61 -16.79
N GLY A 968 -18.41 -14.58 -16.22
CA GLY A 968 -18.83 -13.18 -16.23
C GLY A 968 -17.67 -12.27 -15.80
N ASP A 969 -17.86 -10.96 -15.88
CA ASP A 969 -16.83 -9.93 -15.68
C ASP A 969 -17.20 -8.81 -14.68
N ASP A 970 -18.49 -8.67 -14.33
CA ASP A 970 -19.00 -7.57 -13.52
C ASP A 970 -19.78 -8.06 -12.29
N ARG A 971 -20.01 -7.14 -11.35
CA ARG A 971 -20.74 -7.39 -10.09
C ARG A 971 -22.12 -8.03 -10.30
N SER A 972 -22.76 -7.80 -11.44
CA SER A 972 -24.06 -8.42 -11.76
C SER A 972 -24.01 -9.95 -11.92
N ASP A 973 -22.81 -10.51 -12.11
CA ASP A 973 -22.59 -11.93 -12.34
C ASP A 973 -22.40 -12.73 -11.05
N GLU A 974 -22.06 -12.05 -9.94
CA GLU A 974 -22.02 -12.66 -8.60
C GLU A 974 -23.38 -13.25 -8.19
N ASP A 975 -24.49 -12.68 -8.67
CA ASP A 975 -25.83 -13.25 -8.50
C ASP A 975 -25.95 -14.63 -9.18
N MET A 976 -25.30 -14.86 -10.33
CA MET A 976 -25.25 -16.17 -10.99
C MET A 976 -24.36 -17.15 -10.23
N PHE A 977 -23.16 -16.70 -9.86
CA PHE A 977 -22.20 -17.55 -9.15
C PHE A 977 -22.76 -17.99 -7.78
N ALA A 978 -23.41 -17.11 -7.04
CA ALA A 978 -24.04 -17.42 -5.75
C ALA A 978 -25.07 -18.56 -5.88
N VAL A 979 -25.95 -18.50 -6.89
CA VAL A 979 -26.93 -19.55 -7.17
C VAL A 979 -26.24 -20.88 -7.51
N ILE A 980 -25.25 -20.86 -8.41
CA ILE A 980 -24.54 -22.09 -8.83
C ILE A 980 -23.82 -22.74 -7.65
N ASN A 981 -23.14 -21.95 -6.81
CA ASN A 981 -22.48 -22.48 -5.61
C ASN A 981 -23.50 -23.13 -4.66
N SER A 982 -24.62 -22.44 -4.37
CA SER A 982 -25.68 -22.99 -3.51
C SER A 982 -26.27 -24.29 -4.05
N TRP A 983 -26.36 -24.42 -5.37
CA TRP A 983 -26.81 -25.64 -6.05
C TRP A 983 -25.80 -26.79 -5.87
N THR A 984 -24.50 -26.51 -5.96
CA THR A 984 -23.44 -27.52 -5.78
C THR A 984 -23.18 -27.93 -4.33
N SER A 985 -23.46 -27.06 -3.35
CA SER A 985 -23.20 -27.32 -1.93
C SER A 985 -24.27 -28.17 -1.23
N GLY A 986 -25.39 -28.46 -1.88
CA GLY A 986 -26.43 -29.37 -1.37
C GLY A 986 -27.30 -28.81 -0.23
N ASP A 987 -27.30 -27.49 -0.03
CA ASP A 987 -27.98 -26.83 1.08
C ASP A 987 -29.50 -26.73 0.81
N GLY A 988 -30.23 -27.78 1.21
CA GLY A 988 -31.62 -28.07 0.80
C GLY A 988 -32.70 -27.17 1.40
N ARG A 989 -32.63 -25.84 1.23
CA ARG A 989 -33.65 -24.87 1.71
C ARG A 989 -34.63 -24.36 0.65
N CYS A 990 -34.51 -24.77 -0.61
CA CYS A 990 -35.40 -24.31 -1.71
C CYS A 990 -36.18 -25.44 -2.41
N LEU A 991 -36.81 -26.34 -1.65
CA LEU A 991 -37.84 -27.26 -2.16
C LEU A 991 -39.13 -27.15 -1.34
N PRO A 992 -40.17 -26.42 -1.82
CA PRO A 992 -41.46 -26.41 -1.16
C PRO A 992 -42.23 -27.73 -1.37
N ASN A 993 -42.63 -28.34 -0.25
CA ASN A 993 -43.67 -29.38 -0.11
C ASN A 993 -43.73 -30.52 -1.16
N ARG A 994 -43.18 -31.68 -0.76
CA ARG A 994 -43.84 -32.98 -1.02
C ARG A 994 -44.48 -33.49 0.27
N GLN A 995 -45.71 -33.04 0.57
CA GLN A 995 -46.58 -33.70 1.54
C GLN A 995 -47.65 -34.50 0.79
N GLY A 996 -47.62 -35.82 0.96
CA GLY A 996 -48.77 -36.71 0.76
C GLY A 996 -49.08 -37.37 2.11
N PRO A 997 -50.37 -37.61 2.45
CA PRO A 997 -50.72 -38.13 3.76
C PRO A 997 -50.57 -39.65 3.86
N ASN A 998 -50.28 -40.11 5.09
CA ASN A 998 -50.40 -41.46 5.66
C ASN A 998 -49.12 -42.30 5.89
N SER A 999 -49.24 -43.09 6.97
CA SER A 999 -48.32 -44.11 7.51
C SER A 999 -47.10 -43.63 8.31
N SER A 1000 -46.83 -44.38 9.37
CA SER A 1000 -46.01 -44.01 10.52
C SER A 1000 -44.79 -44.93 10.69
N SER A 1001 -43.76 -44.37 11.34
CA SER A 1001 -42.83 -45.01 12.29
C SER A 1001 -41.79 -46.07 11.85
N LEU A 1002 -40.55 -45.81 12.33
CA LEU A 1002 -39.53 -46.74 12.86
C LEU A 1002 -38.53 -47.48 11.91
N ILE A 1003 -37.37 -46.81 11.74
CA ILE A 1003 -35.98 -47.30 11.88
C ILE A 1003 -35.67 -48.80 11.67
N THR A 1004 -34.82 -49.11 10.67
CA THR A 1004 -33.58 -49.91 10.85
C THR A 1004 -32.52 -49.54 9.80
N HIS A 1005 -31.24 -49.56 10.20
CA HIS A 1005 -30.07 -49.40 9.32
C HIS A 1005 -29.75 -50.72 8.59
N THR A 1006 -29.63 -50.69 7.26
CA THR A 1006 -28.64 -51.48 6.47
C THR A 1006 -28.61 -50.96 5.02
N GLY A 1007 -27.43 -50.86 4.41
CA GLY A 1007 -27.29 -50.76 2.95
C GLY A 1007 -27.73 -49.45 2.28
N ARG A 1008 -27.05 -48.33 2.57
CA ARG A 1008 -26.97 -47.22 1.60
C ARG A 1008 -25.71 -47.41 0.75
N GLU A 1009 -25.90 -47.67 -0.53
CA GLU A 1009 -24.84 -47.46 -1.52
C GLU A 1009 -24.34 -46.01 -1.41
N GLN A 1010 -23.02 -45.85 -1.35
CA GLN A 1010 -22.41 -44.52 -1.28
C GLN A 1010 -22.64 -43.81 -2.62
N ARG A 1011 -23.43 -42.73 -2.61
CA ARG A 1011 -23.35 -41.73 -3.69
C ARG A 1011 -21.89 -41.23 -3.74
N PRO A 1012 -21.24 -41.11 -4.91
CA PRO A 1012 -19.89 -40.59 -4.99
C PRO A 1012 -19.84 -39.13 -4.55
N THR A 1013 -19.26 -38.87 -3.39
CA THR A 1013 -19.13 -37.55 -2.78
C THR A 1013 -17.88 -36.84 -3.28
N SER A 1014 -17.95 -36.22 -4.46
CA SER A 1014 -16.87 -35.33 -4.96
C SER A 1014 -17.35 -34.35 -6.04
N HIS A 1015 -18.26 -33.43 -5.69
CA HIS A 1015 -18.47 -32.22 -6.51
C HIS A 1015 -17.23 -31.32 -6.39
N GLN A 1016 -16.31 -31.41 -7.37
CA GLN A 1016 -15.18 -30.49 -7.47
C GLN A 1016 -15.65 -29.13 -8.00
N LEU A 1017 -15.89 -28.18 -7.08
CA LEU A 1017 -16.13 -26.78 -7.41
C LEU A 1017 -14.78 -26.09 -7.64
N GLN A 1018 -14.53 -25.60 -8.86
CA GLN A 1018 -13.36 -24.77 -9.16
C GLN A 1018 -13.79 -23.33 -9.45
N ARG A 1019 -13.35 -22.39 -8.61
CA ARG A 1019 -13.43 -20.95 -8.85
C ARG A 1019 -12.10 -20.44 -9.39
N GLY A 1020 -12.12 -19.49 -10.31
CA GLY A 1020 -10.89 -18.92 -10.82
C GLY A 1020 -11.04 -17.85 -11.89
N SER A 1021 -9.96 -17.11 -12.10
CA SER A 1021 -9.87 -16.08 -13.15
C SER A 1021 -9.33 -16.65 -14.47
N VAL A 1022 -9.74 -16.05 -15.59
CA VAL A 1022 -9.38 -16.46 -16.95
C VAL A 1022 -9.16 -15.22 -17.81
N SER A 1023 -8.07 -15.19 -18.59
CA SER A 1023 -7.85 -14.12 -19.58
C SER A 1023 -8.69 -14.37 -20.84
N VAL A 1024 -9.07 -13.32 -21.58
CA VAL A 1024 -9.86 -13.46 -22.83
C VAL A 1024 -9.18 -14.41 -23.84
N SER A 1025 -7.85 -14.39 -23.95
CA SER A 1025 -7.10 -15.31 -24.81
C SER A 1025 -7.15 -16.76 -24.30
N SER A 1026 -7.05 -16.99 -22.98
CA SER A 1026 -7.24 -18.30 -22.37
C SER A 1026 -8.68 -18.82 -22.53
N LEU A 1027 -9.69 -17.94 -22.44
CA LEU A 1027 -11.10 -18.27 -22.67
C LEU A 1027 -11.34 -18.71 -24.12
N LEU A 1028 -10.82 -17.98 -25.11
CA LEU A 1028 -10.87 -18.37 -26.52
C LEU A 1028 -10.09 -19.67 -26.78
N GLY A 1029 -8.98 -19.89 -26.07
CA GLY A 1029 -8.24 -21.15 -26.07
C GLY A 1029 -9.07 -22.33 -25.54
N LEU A 1030 -9.75 -22.16 -24.41
CA LEU A 1030 -10.65 -23.17 -23.82
C LEU A 1030 -11.85 -23.43 -24.75
N LEU A 1031 -12.53 -22.38 -25.20
CA LEU A 1031 -13.67 -22.47 -26.13
C LEU A 1031 -13.32 -23.15 -27.45
N SER A 1032 -12.11 -22.97 -27.97
CA SER A 1032 -11.62 -23.70 -29.14
C SER A 1032 -11.15 -25.13 -28.83
N SER A 1033 -10.76 -25.41 -27.58
CA SER A 1033 -10.34 -26.76 -27.14
C SER A 1033 -11.52 -27.72 -26.97
N PHE A 1034 -12.72 -27.21 -26.66
CA PHE A 1034 -13.97 -27.98 -26.77
C PHE A 1034 -14.29 -28.46 -28.21
N LEU A 1035 -13.59 -27.95 -29.23
CA LEU A 1035 -13.90 -28.17 -30.66
C LEU A 1035 -12.90 -29.06 -31.40
N ARG A 1036 -11.79 -29.49 -30.77
CA ARG A 1036 -10.82 -30.36 -31.47
C ARG A 1036 -11.46 -31.72 -31.83
N PRO A 1037 -11.13 -32.31 -32.99
CA PRO A 1037 -11.67 -33.61 -33.40
C PRO A 1037 -11.44 -34.69 -32.34
N TRP A 1038 -12.44 -35.58 -32.22
CA TRP A 1038 -12.46 -36.68 -31.26
C TRP A 1038 -11.67 -37.86 -31.84
N THR A 1039 -10.35 -37.83 -31.67
CA THR A 1039 -9.44 -38.95 -31.95
C THR A 1039 -8.47 -39.12 -30.79
N ASP A 1040 -8.99 -39.69 -29.71
CA ASP A 1040 -8.48 -40.91 -29.04
C ASP A 1040 -9.42 -41.28 -27.88
#